data_AF-A0A915PWB8-F1
#
_entry.id   AF-A0A915PWB8-F1
#
_cell.length_a   1.000
_cell.length_b   1.000
_cell.length_c   1.000
_cell.angle_alpha   90.00
_cell.angle_beta   90.00
_cell.angle_gamma   90.00
#
_symmetry.space_group_name_H-M   'P 1'
#
loop_
_entity.id
_entity.type
_entity.pdbx_description
1 polymer ?
#
loop_
_entity_poly.entity_id
_entity_poly.type
_entity_poly.pdbx_seq_one_letter_code
_entity_poly.pdbx_strand_id
1 'polypeptide(L)'
;MILRRQSSFQNLGCGKKSKTNPETSEEKSEPASRDDSCSVSSPDVAEGCLKLSIKNMTTLNGSGTLGSMISEGRHPQKAWKVPAVESSPQLTLFNSFTRKKEPFVPMNPKQVKWYICGPTVYDSSHIGHARAYLSFDILRRILQDYFGYDILYIMNITDIDDKIIKRARQLYLLENYIAGKFGELSVTKVIEDTLAALDKFKSKCIDEIDPDKKKMLGDMCINVNVAVKKLENSLLQSEQQEIENSKNELLDAAKDVLSDWLDSLYKHTVNDFAVFDRLAKKYENEFLYDMACLNVLPPNVLTRVSEYIPEIIAYVQKIIDNGYGYVTDDGSVYFDTVKFDKSDNHIYCKLVPEAFADSEQLIKNMRESEGELSMGNLQNKKNITDFALWKASKEGEPYWSSPWGNGRPGWHIECSAMSSKICGSSLDIHAGGFDLKFPHHDNEIAQVEAHYDIGNWVNYFLHCGSLRIAGLKMSKSLKNFITIREALKDYSARQLRILFLMHNWNDVLDYSTASMERALQFEKITNEFFLLVKDCLRRHYKPDNSGSYQKYSDRELDFVDEFCKIKTTINIALCDSIDTRTVIEKLRELIAIGNAYINEMEKRENKGPNCLLLRSIALYMTWLLKVFGVVPQNTDIGFPLEQNGLASNHAVSTTSKEELLMPYLTALADFRENVRKVACEQKTVDILEECDRLRDEVLPELGVRLEDRAGQTCVKFVDKATLLREKEQKKVIEAAKEEEKRRKECEKAEKEALKRIPPWEMFKQGKEASKYSKYDDKGIPTHVASGEEISKKQRKKLEKLYETQQKSYEQIEIPLFLSIPPLPSSFKIHFVQQEHPSELL
;
A
#
# COMPACT_ATOMS: atom_id res chain seq x y z
N MET A 1 8.47 -12.93 23.21
CA MET A 1 9.54 -12.75 24.22
C MET A 1 8.94 -12.90 25.62
N ILE A 2 9.27 -13.97 26.33
CA ILE A 2 9.06 -14.07 27.77
C ILE A 2 10.38 -13.66 28.42
N LEU A 3 10.45 -12.41 28.90
CA LEU A 3 11.48 -11.98 29.83
C LEU A 3 10.85 -11.91 31.22
N ARG A 4 11.36 -12.74 32.13
CA ARG A 4 11.06 -12.70 33.55
C ARG A 4 11.67 -11.44 34.15
N ARG A 5 10.84 -10.64 34.83
CA ARG A 5 11.26 -9.64 35.82
C ARG A 5 11.77 -10.35 37.08
N GLN A 6 12.89 -9.88 37.62
CA GLN A 6 13.12 -9.88 39.06
C GLN A 6 13.55 -8.48 39.50
N SER A 7 13.05 -8.12 40.66
CA SER A 7 12.99 -6.81 41.30
C SER A 7 14.21 -6.51 42.18
N SER A 8 14.70 -5.29 42.05
CA SER A 8 15.24 -4.36 43.06
C SER A 8 15.52 -4.84 44.49
N PHE A 9 16.75 -4.57 44.96
CA PHE A 9 17.01 -4.08 46.32
C PHE A 9 18.04 -2.94 46.28
N GLN A 10 17.75 -1.89 47.07
CA GLN A 10 18.53 -0.68 47.25
C GLN A 10 19.80 -0.94 48.10
N ASN A 11 20.88 -0.20 47.83
CA ASN A 11 21.61 0.51 48.89
C ASN A 11 22.55 1.60 48.34
N LEU A 12 22.53 2.72 49.07
CA LEU A 12 23.30 3.96 48.87
C LEU A 12 24.79 3.78 49.19
N GLY A 13 25.65 4.62 48.60
CA GLY A 13 27.00 4.85 49.14
C GLY A 13 27.99 5.52 48.20
N CYS A 14 28.20 6.82 48.39
CA CYS A 14 29.17 7.69 47.74
C CYS A 14 30.63 7.36 48.17
N GLY A 15 31.63 7.46 47.28
CA GLY A 15 33.04 7.35 47.69
C GLY A 15 34.07 7.47 46.55
N LYS A 16 34.90 8.51 46.62
CA LYS A 16 35.89 8.99 45.65
C LYS A 16 37.23 8.19 45.61
N LYS A 17 37.88 8.27 44.44
CA LYS A 17 39.33 8.42 44.15
C LYS A 17 40.30 7.21 44.17
N SER A 18 40.74 6.89 42.95
CA SER A 18 42.12 7.00 42.40
C SER A 18 43.20 5.93 42.67
N LYS A 19 43.88 5.59 41.55
CA LYS A 19 45.25 5.05 41.38
C LYS A 19 45.37 3.53 41.69
N THR A 20 45.95 2.64 40.88
CA THR A 20 47.04 2.69 39.88
C THR A 20 47.04 1.39 39.04
N ASN A 21 47.37 1.47 37.74
CA ASN A 21 47.94 0.39 36.89
C ASN A 21 49.40 0.08 37.33
N PRO A 22 50.11 -1.00 36.88
CA PRO A 22 50.03 -1.72 35.59
C PRO A 22 49.95 -3.27 35.73
N GLU A 23 49.55 -4.08 34.72
CA GLU A 23 50.28 -4.44 33.47
C GLU A 23 51.70 -4.99 33.77
N THR A 24 52.26 -6.07 33.19
CA THR A 24 51.85 -7.12 32.23
C THR A 24 52.99 -8.16 32.17
N SER A 25 52.65 -9.37 31.72
CA SER A 25 53.40 -10.36 30.89
C SER A 25 54.93 -10.47 30.92
N GLU A 26 55.41 -11.73 30.89
CA GLU A 26 56.46 -12.35 30.03
C GLU A 26 56.79 -13.73 30.65
N GLU A 27 57.09 -14.84 29.98
CA GLU A 27 57.68 -15.10 28.67
C GLU A 27 57.58 -16.61 28.32
N LYS A 28 57.45 -16.91 27.00
CA LYS A 28 58.12 -17.96 26.20
C LYS A 28 58.11 -19.45 26.63
N SER A 29 57.65 -20.33 25.74
CA SER A 29 58.51 -21.06 24.77
C SER A 29 57.79 -22.25 24.08
N GLU A 30 57.86 -22.26 22.74
CA GLU A 30 57.66 -23.38 21.81
C GLU A 30 58.82 -24.42 21.89
N PRO A 31 58.91 -25.48 21.04
CA PRO A 31 57.92 -26.40 20.45
C PRO A 31 58.38 -27.88 20.54
N ALA A 32 57.54 -28.86 20.15
CA ALA A 32 58.00 -30.08 19.45
C ALA A 32 56.83 -30.92 18.92
N SER A 33 57.01 -31.39 17.70
CA SER A 33 56.14 -32.26 16.90
C SER A 33 56.08 -33.71 17.39
N ARG A 34 54.97 -34.40 17.07
CA ARG A 34 54.95 -35.73 16.45
C ARG A 34 53.52 -36.23 16.21
N ASP A 35 53.26 -36.63 14.97
CA ASP A 35 52.15 -37.48 14.56
C ASP A 35 52.21 -38.82 15.32
N ASP A 36 51.06 -39.35 15.75
CA ASP A 36 50.66 -40.70 15.35
C ASP A 36 49.23 -41.10 15.77
N SER A 37 48.73 -42.02 14.96
CA SER A 37 47.39 -42.61 14.81
C SER A 37 46.64 -43.23 16.02
N CYS A 38 45.30 -43.23 15.87
CA CYS A 38 44.28 -44.23 16.26
C CYS A 38 44.29 -44.90 17.66
N SER A 39 43.21 -44.71 18.43
CA SER A 39 42.13 -45.71 18.66
C SER A 39 41.37 -45.54 20.00
N VAL A 40 40.02 -45.54 19.90
CA VAL A 40 39.02 -46.18 20.79
C VAL A 40 38.72 -45.63 22.21
N SER A 41 37.40 -45.56 22.47
CA SER A 41 36.60 -45.71 23.71
C SER A 41 36.19 -44.49 24.57
N SER A 42 34.87 -44.28 24.61
CA SER A 42 34.06 -43.44 25.52
C SER A 42 34.11 -43.93 26.99
N PRO A 43 33.66 -43.16 28.01
CA PRO A 43 32.21 -43.01 28.26
C PRO A 43 31.72 -41.67 28.85
N ASP A 44 30.46 -41.34 28.52
CA ASP A 44 29.65 -40.26 29.08
C ASP A 44 29.07 -40.61 30.47
N VAL A 45 28.98 -39.60 31.34
CA VAL A 45 28.34 -39.66 32.66
C VAL A 45 26.98 -38.96 32.63
N ALA A 46 25.96 -39.71 33.05
CA ALA A 46 24.55 -39.33 33.10
C ALA A 46 24.16 -38.60 34.41
N GLU A 47 23.10 -37.81 34.27
CA GLU A 47 22.33 -37.11 35.30
C GLU A 47 21.74 -38.04 36.37
N GLY A 48 21.78 -37.58 37.63
CA GLY A 48 21.13 -38.23 38.76
C GLY A 48 19.70 -37.73 38.98
N CYS A 49 18.73 -38.64 38.84
CA CYS A 49 17.37 -38.48 39.36
C CYS A 49 17.24 -39.24 40.70
N LEU A 50 16.75 -38.55 41.73
CA LEU A 50 16.53 -39.05 43.08
C LEU A 50 15.46 -40.15 43.11
N LYS A 51 15.87 -41.34 43.56
CA LYS A 51 15.03 -42.48 43.95
C LYS A 51 14.37 -42.20 45.30
N LEU A 52 13.04 -42.29 45.37
CA LEU A 52 12.33 -42.65 46.60
C LEU A 52 12.06 -44.16 46.56
N SER A 53 12.80 -44.89 47.40
CA SER A 53 12.67 -46.33 47.58
C SER A 53 11.62 -46.61 48.66
N ILE A 54 10.54 -47.29 48.29
CA ILE A 54 9.68 -48.00 49.25
C ILE A 54 10.32 -49.37 49.47
N LYS A 55 10.87 -49.60 50.66
CA LYS A 55 11.23 -50.93 51.17
C LYS A 55 10.22 -51.37 52.23
N ASN A 56 9.66 -52.55 52.00
CA ASN A 56 9.22 -53.56 52.95
C ASN A 56 8.30 -53.15 54.12
N MET A 57 7.02 -53.52 54.00
CA MET A 57 6.28 -54.08 55.12
C MET A 57 5.10 -54.92 54.60
N THR A 58 5.20 -56.24 54.71
CA THR A 58 4.05 -57.14 54.98
C THR A 58 4.55 -58.58 55.13
N THR A 59 4.73 -59.00 56.38
CA THR A 59 4.32 -60.34 56.82
C THR A 59 3.10 -60.12 57.67
N LEU A 60 1.95 -60.68 57.26
CA LEU A 60 0.92 -61.23 58.15
C LEU A 60 -0.12 -61.97 57.30
N ASN A 61 -0.32 -63.23 57.67
CA ASN A 61 -1.30 -64.16 57.14
C ASN A 61 -2.73 -63.63 57.34
N GLY A 62 -3.59 -63.82 56.34
CA GLY A 62 -5.03 -63.58 56.44
C GLY A 62 -5.77 -64.21 55.28
N SER A 63 -6.39 -65.34 55.54
CA SER A 63 -7.27 -66.11 54.66
C SER A 63 -8.40 -65.26 54.06
N GLY A 64 -8.57 -65.32 52.74
CA GLY A 64 -9.71 -64.70 52.06
C GLY A 64 -9.63 -64.91 50.55
N THR A 65 -10.38 -65.90 50.08
CA THR A 65 -10.58 -66.26 48.67
C THR A 65 -10.97 -65.07 47.79
N LEU A 66 -10.04 -64.64 46.93
CA LEU A 66 -10.33 -64.01 45.64
C LEU A 66 -9.22 -64.32 44.62
N GLY A 67 -8.70 -65.55 44.66
CA GLY A 67 -7.74 -66.06 43.69
C GLY A 67 -8.45 -66.77 42.56
N SER A 68 -8.93 -66.02 41.55
CA SER A 68 -9.19 -66.51 40.19
C SER A 68 -9.85 -65.40 39.38
N MET A 69 -9.07 -64.47 38.82
CA MET A 69 -9.36 -63.69 37.58
C MET A 69 -8.35 -62.55 37.29
N ILE A 70 -7.10 -62.63 37.76
CA ILE A 70 -6.05 -61.68 37.34
C ILE A 70 -4.80 -62.46 36.93
N SER A 71 -4.93 -63.28 35.88
CA SER A 71 -3.79 -63.86 35.19
C SER A 71 -4.06 -63.87 33.69
N GLU A 72 -4.20 -62.69 33.10
CA GLU A 72 -3.98 -62.42 31.68
C GLU A 72 -4.27 -60.93 31.43
N GLY A 73 -3.36 -60.22 30.76
CA GLY A 73 -3.67 -58.87 30.25
C GLY A 73 -2.76 -57.73 30.71
N ARG A 74 -1.43 -57.92 30.79
CA ARG A 74 -0.55 -56.78 30.48
C ARG A 74 -0.42 -56.71 28.96
N HIS A 75 -1.35 -56.02 28.31
CA HIS A 75 -1.17 -55.65 26.91
C HIS A 75 0.19 -54.94 26.78
N PRO A 76 1.14 -55.43 25.98
CA PRO A 76 2.39 -54.72 25.76
C PRO A 76 2.04 -53.34 25.19
N GLN A 77 2.58 -52.29 25.80
CA GLN A 77 2.40 -50.93 25.31
C GLN A 77 2.86 -50.90 23.84
N LYS A 78 1.94 -50.58 22.93
CA LYS A 78 2.27 -50.47 21.50
C LYS A 78 3.42 -49.47 21.35
N ALA A 79 4.46 -49.86 20.61
CA ALA A 79 5.56 -48.97 20.29
C ALA A 79 5.00 -47.72 19.60
N TRP A 80 5.36 -46.55 20.13
CA TRP A 80 5.05 -45.28 19.48
C TRP A 80 5.64 -45.28 18.07
N LYS A 81 4.82 -44.93 17.08
CA LYS A 81 5.25 -44.81 15.69
C LYS A 81 5.50 -43.34 15.39
N VAL A 82 6.66 -43.06 14.81
CA VAL A 82 6.95 -41.73 14.25
C VAL A 82 5.87 -41.42 13.20
N PRO A 83 5.16 -40.29 13.30
CA PRO A 83 4.20 -39.88 12.28
C PRO A 83 4.87 -39.77 10.90
N ALA A 84 4.19 -40.23 9.85
CA ALA A 84 4.65 -39.99 8.49
C ALA A 84 4.61 -38.48 8.21
N VAL A 85 5.74 -37.93 7.75
CA VAL A 85 5.80 -36.51 7.34
C VAL A 85 5.24 -36.44 5.92
N GLU A 86 4.03 -35.89 5.77
CA GLU A 86 3.50 -35.52 4.46
C GLU A 86 4.37 -34.42 3.84
N SER A 87 4.55 -34.41 2.52
CA SER A 87 5.31 -33.38 1.83
C SER A 87 4.64 -32.01 2.02
N SER A 88 5.27 -31.13 2.80
CA SER A 88 4.83 -29.74 2.93
C SER A 88 5.01 -28.99 1.60
N PRO A 89 4.12 -28.06 1.24
CA PRO A 89 4.32 -27.22 0.07
C PRO A 89 5.65 -26.47 0.20
N GLN A 90 6.45 -26.48 -0.88
CA GLN A 90 7.74 -25.80 -0.93
C GLN A 90 7.54 -24.35 -1.36
N LEU A 91 8.19 -23.42 -0.68
CA LEU A 91 8.21 -22.02 -1.10
C LEU A 91 8.87 -21.89 -2.47
N THR A 92 8.17 -21.26 -3.40
CA THR A 92 8.66 -20.85 -4.71
C THR A 92 8.60 -19.33 -4.81
N LEU A 93 9.48 -18.71 -5.59
CA LEU A 93 9.47 -17.28 -5.88
C LEU A 93 9.55 -17.07 -7.39
N PHE A 94 8.79 -16.11 -7.91
CA PHE A 94 8.95 -15.67 -9.29
C PHE A 94 10.31 -15.00 -9.47
N ASN A 95 11.21 -15.68 -10.19
CA ASN A 95 12.54 -15.17 -10.51
C ASN A 95 12.49 -14.44 -11.85
N SER A 96 12.80 -13.15 -11.84
CA SER A 96 12.82 -12.35 -13.08
C SER A 96 13.88 -12.83 -14.07
N PHE A 97 14.94 -13.47 -13.58
CA PHE A 97 16.01 -14.03 -14.40
C PHE A 97 15.53 -15.19 -15.27
N THR A 98 14.77 -16.14 -14.70
CA THR A 98 14.24 -17.30 -15.43
C THR A 98 12.82 -17.10 -15.97
N ARG A 99 12.12 -16.05 -15.51
CA ARG A 99 10.70 -15.73 -15.77
C ARG A 99 9.73 -16.82 -15.33
N LYS A 100 10.13 -17.59 -14.33
CA LYS A 100 9.36 -18.71 -13.77
C LYS A 100 9.35 -18.62 -12.26
N LYS A 101 8.41 -19.36 -11.65
CA LYS A 101 8.41 -19.60 -10.21
C LYS A 101 9.43 -20.70 -9.93
N GLU A 102 10.50 -20.37 -9.24
CA GLU A 102 11.58 -21.29 -8.88
C GLU A 102 11.46 -21.65 -7.40
N PRO A 103 11.76 -22.90 -6.98
CA PRO A 103 11.93 -23.23 -5.58
C PRO A 103 12.92 -22.27 -4.90
N PHE A 104 12.55 -21.69 -3.76
CA PHE A 104 13.43 -20.81 -3.00
C PHE A 104 14.38 -21.64 -2.14
N VAL A 105 15.67 -21.54 -2.44
CA VAL A 105 16.75 -22.23 -1.74
C VAL A 105 17.84 -21.20 -1.44
N PRO A 106 17.94 -20.70 -0.20
CA PRO A 106 18.99 -19.75 0.16
C PRO A 106 20.35 -20.45 0.22
N MET A 107 21.43 -19.69 -0.04
CA MET A 107 22.81 -20.18 0.06
C MET A 107 23.15 -20.68 1.47
N ASN A 108 22.56 -20.04 2.48
CA ASN A 108 22.60 -20.50 3.87
C ASN A 108 21.18 -20.89 4.31
N PRO A 109 20.93 -22.11 4.83
CA PRO A 109 19.58 -22.57 5.17
C PRO A 109 18.79 -21.66 6.11
N LYS A 110 19.46 -20.81 6.91
CA LYS A 110 18.80 -19.91 7.86
C LYS A 110 18.92 -18.43 7.51
N GLN A 111 19.90 -18.03 6.70
CA GLN A 111 20.21 -16.62 6.45
C GLN A 111 20.03 -16.28 4.98
N VAL A 112 19.37 -15.15 4.71
CA VAL A 112 19.12 -14.61 3.38
C VAL A 112 19.80 -13.24 3.26
N LYS A 113 20.74 -13.10 2.32
CA LYS A 113 21.33 -11.82 1.94
C LYS A 113 20.47 -11.18 0.85
N TRP A 114 19.86 -10.05 1.17
CA TRP A 114 18.96 -9.33 0.28
C TRP A 114 19.47 -7.91 0.06
N TYR A 115 19.85 -7.58 -1.18
CA TYR A 115 20.12 -6.21 -1.61
C TYR A 115 18.95 -5.63 -2.42
N ILE A 116 18.50 -4.41 -2.08
CA ILE A 116 17.51 -3.66 -2.84
C ILE A 116 18.08 -2.32 -3.30
N CYS A 117 17.85 -1.97 -4.57
CA CYS A 117 18.17 -0.66 -5.09
C CYS A 117 17.25 0.40 -4.47
N GLY A 118 17.85 1.38 -3.79
CA GLY A 118 17.13 2.45 -3.11
C GLY A 118 16.91 3.69 -3.99
N PRO A 119 16.44 4.81 -3.40
CA PRO A 119 16.02 5.99 -4.14
C PRO A 119 17.20 6.88 -4.56
N THR A 120 17.03 7.56 -5.70
CA THR A 120 17.81 8.77 -6.02
C THR A 120 17.17 9.97 -5.32
N VAL A 121 17.89 10.57 -4.36
CA VAL A 121 17.35 11.58 -3.42
C VAL A 121 17.40 13.01 -3.98
N TYR A 122 16.75 13.23 -5.13
CA TYR A 122 16.69 14.56 -5.77
C TYR A 122 15.33 15.26 -5.65
N ASP A 123 14.28 14.52 -5.29
CA ASP A 123 12.92 15.01 -5.16
C ASP A 123 12.05 14.05 -4.33
N SER A 124 10.90 14.53 -3.86
CA SER A 124 9.95 13.84 -2.99
C SER A 124 9.58 12.44 -3.49
N SER A 125 9.32 11.53 -2.55
CA SER A 125 8.85 10.18 -2.86
C SER A 125 7.37 10.18 -3.22
N HIS A 126 6.97 9.24 -4.07
CA HIS A 126 5.61 9.13 -4.61
C HIS A 126 5.05 7.73 -4.45
N ILE A 127 3.73 7.56 -4.66
CA ILE A 127 3.06 6.28 -4.45
C ILE A 127 3.62 5.13 -5.31
N GLY A 128 4.24 5.42 -6.46
CA GLY A 128 5.05 4.44 -7.19
C GLY A 128 6.24 3.88 -6.39
N HIS A 129 6.97 4.72 -5.65
CA HIS A 129 8.00 4.27 -4.71
C HIS A 129 7.36 3.48 -3.55
N ALA A 130 6.24 3.96 -3.01
CA ALA A 130 5.51 3.25 -1.97
C ALA A 130 5.13 1.84 -2.42
N ARG A 131 4.68 1.66 -3.67
CA ARG A 131 4.37 0.33 -4.25
C ARG A 131 5.56 -0.60 -4.20
N ALA A 132 6.74 -0.16 -4.62
CA ALA A 132 7.95 -0.99 -4.57
C ALA A 132 8.35 -1.33 -3.12
N TYR A 133 8.59 -0.31 -2.28
CA TYR A 133 9.13 -0.53 -0.93
C TYR A 133 8.14 -1.22 0.01
N LEU A 134 6.83 -0.95 -0.09
CA LEU A 134 5.84 -1.70 0.69
C LEU A 134 5.69 -3.15 0.23
N SER A 135 5.77 -3.42 -1.08
CA SER A 135 5.72 -4.81 -1.56
C SER A 135 6.92 -5.59 -1.05
N PHE A 136 8.13 -5.03 -1.12
CA PHE A 136 9.32 -5.70 -0.57
C PHE A 136 9.32 -5.77 0.95
N ASP A 137 8.76 -4.79 1.67
CA ASP A 137 8.51 -4.88 3.12
C ASP A 137 7.58 -6.05 3.46
N ILE A 138 6.47 -6.22 2.72
CA ILE A 138 5.55 -7.35 2.89
C ILE A 138 6.27 -8.68 2.63
N LEU A 139 7.00 -8.80 1.51
CA LEU A 139 7.75 -10.01 1.18
C LEU A 139 8.81 -10.33 2.24
N ARG A 140 9.59 -9.32 2.66
CA ARG A 140 10.59 -9.44 3.73
C ARG A 140 9.96 -9.95 5.02
N ARG A 141 8.85 -9.35 5.47
CA ARG A 141 8.17 -9.77 6.70
C ARG A 141 7.59 -11.17 6.59
N ILE A 142 7.08 -11.58 5.43
CA ILE A 142 6.60 -12.96 5.22
C ILE A 142 7.76 -13.95 5.29
N LEU A 143 8.87 -13.69 4.61
CA LEU A 143 10.05 -14.54 4.69
C LEU A 143 10.59 -14.63 6.13
N GLN A 144 10.60 -13.53 6.87
CA GLN A 144 11.11 -13.47 8.23
C GLN A 144 10.15 -14.09 9.27
N ASP A 145 8.90 -13.63 9.31
CA ASP A 145 7.98 -13.90 10.41
C ASP A 145 7.05 -15.09 10.14
N TYR A 146 6.83 -15.45 8.86
CA TYR A 146 6.05 -16.65 8.48
C TYR A 146 6.96 -17.86 8.20
N PHE A 147 8.00 -17.68 7.38
CA PHE A 147 8.93 -18.76 7.01
C PHE A 147 10.14 -18.88 7.93
N GLY A 148 10.42 -17.89 8.78
CA GLY A 148 11.46 -17.98 9.81
C GLY A 148 12.89 -17.72 9.32
N TYR A 149 13.08 -17.09 8.16
CA TYR A 149 14.42 -16.74 7.66
C TYR A 149 15.01 -15.54 8.41
N ASP A 150 16.32 -15.59 8.70
CA ASP A 150 17.09 -14.43 9.15
C ASP A 150 17.52 -13.59 7.93
N ILE A 151 16.96 -12.40 7.79
CA ILE A 151 17.17 -11.56 6.61
C ILE A 151 18.16 -10.44 6.91
N LEU A 152 19.30 -10.45 6.21
CA LEU A 152 20.18 -9.31 6.10
C LEU A 152 19.72 -8.43 4.94
N TYR A 153 18.91 -7.41 5.24
CA TYR A 153 18.33 -6.50 4.26
C TYR A 153 19.19 -5.24 4.08
N ILE A 154 19.71 -5.03 2.88
CA ILE A 154 20.64 -3.96 2.53
C ILE A 154 19.99 -3.06 1.49
N MET A 155 20.05 -1.74 1.69
CA MET A 155 19.51 -0.75 0.76
C MET A 155 20.52 0.39 0.58
N ASN A 156 20.74 0.82 -0.66
CA ASN A 156 21.53 2.02 -0.91
C ASN A 156 20.69 3.29 -0.93
N ILE A 157 21.36 4.43 -0.89
CA ILE A 157 20.84 5.75 -1.23
C ILE A 157 21.76 6.30 -2.30
N THR A 158 21.20 6.59 -3.48
CA THR A 158 21.92 7.29 -4.54
C THR A 158 21.87 8.77 -4.22
N ASP A 159 22.91 9.26 -3.55
CA ASP A 159 23.13 10.66 -3.16
C ASP A 159 24.08 11.41 -4.10
N ILE A 160 24.57 10.73 -5.15
CA ILE A 160 25.34 11.31 -6.26
C ILE A 160 24.67 10.87 -7.56
N ASP A 161 24.11 11.81 -8.31
CA ASP A 161 23.54 11.56 -9.64
C ASP A 161 23.39 12.86 -10.43
N ASP A 162 23.35 12.78 -11.76
CA ASP A 162 23.14 13.93 -12.64
C ASP A 162 21.85 14.70 -12.29
N LYS A 163 20.79 14.01 -11.88
CA LYS A 163 19.51 14.63 -11.46
C LYS A 163 19.67 15.42 -10.16
N ILE A 164 20.46 14.93 -9.21
CA ILE A 164 20.75 15.63 -7.95
C ILE A 164 21.56 16.88 -8.24
N ILE A 165 22.63 16.75 -9.05
CA ILE A 165 23.52 17.85 -9.42
C ILE A 165 22.73 18.98 -10.07
N LYS A 166 21.95 18.64 -11.10
CA LYS A 166 21.14 19.60 -11.83
C LYS A 166 20.09 20.24 -10.93
N ARG A 167 19.33 19.46 -10.16
CA ARG A 167 18.25 20.00 -9.32
C ARG A 167 18.77 20.88 -8.19
N ALA A 168 19.87 20.49 -7.55
CA ALA A 168 20.45 21.26 -6.45
C ALA A 168 20.96 22.62 -6.94
N ARG A 169 21.66 22.61 -8.09
CA ARG A 169 22.15 23.84 -8.72
C ARG A 169 21.02 24.76 -9.17
N GLN A 170 19.99 24.21 -9.82
CA GLN A 170 18.78 24.92 -10.21
C GLN A 170 18.09 25.62 -9.03
N LEU A 171 17.89 24.90 -7.92
CA LEU A 171 17.24 25.47 -6.72
C LEU A 171 18.12 26.53 -6.06
N TYR A 172 19.42 26.27 -5.93
CA TYR A 172 20.37 27.23 -5.35
C TYR A 172 20.45 28.54 -6.16
N LEU A 173 20.52 28.43 -7.49
CA LEU A 173 20.55 29.60 -8.36
C LEU A 173 19.22 30.36 -8.32
N LEU A 174 18.08 29.66 -8.29
CA LEU A 174 16.78 30.31 -8.15
C LEU A 174 16.64 31.03 -6.80
N GLU A 175 17.05 30.41 -5.70
CA GLU A 175 17.05 31.04 -4.36
C GLU A 175 17.92 32.31 -4.34
N ASN A 176 19.10 32.26 -4.96
CA ASN A 176 19.98 33.42 -5.10
C ASN A 176 19.39 34.53 -5.99
N TYR A 177 18.68 34.15 -7.06
CA TYR A 177 17.97 35.07 -7.92
C TYR A 177 16.85 35.80 -7.17
N ILE A 178 16.01 35.06 -6.45
CA ILE A 178 14.92 35.64 -5.62
C ILE A 178 15.50 36.54 -4.51
N ALA A 179 16.66 36.19 -3.96
CA ALA A 179 17.38 36.99 -2.98
C ALA A 179 18.12 38.22 -3.56
N GLY A 180 18.02 38.48 -4.87
CA GLY A 180 18.63 39.65 -5.53
C GLY A 180 20.14 39.56 -5.73
N LYS A 181 20.74 38.37 -5.65
CA LYS A 181 22.20 38.20 -5.80
C LYS A 181 22.70 38.33 -7.25
N PHE A 182 21.80 38.32 -8.23
CA PHE A 182 22.11 38.57 -9.65
C PHE A 182 21.69 39.99 -10.11
N GLY A 183 21.58 40.92 -9.16
CA GLY A 183 21.18 42.31 -9.39
C GLY A 183 19.82 42.65 -8.78
N GLU A 184 19.42 43.92 -8.89
CA GLU A 184 18.16 44.42 -8.34
C GLU A 184 16.95 43.71 -8.98
N LEU A 185 16.13 43.06 -8.15
CA LEU A 185 14.99 42.25 -8.59
C LEU A 185 13.71 43.12 -8.67
N SER A 186 13.66 43.98 -9.67
CA SER A 186 12.44 44.77 -9.97
C SER A 186 11.36 43.89 -10.60
N VAL A 187 10.08 44.30 -10.47
CA VAL A 187 8.95 43.55 -11.06
C VAL A 187 9.10 43.43 -12.59
N THR A 188 9.55 44.51 -13.23
CA THR A 188 9.84 44.53 -14.68
C THR A 188 10.91 43.52 -15.05
N LYS A 189 12.00 43.44 -14.27
CA LYS A 189 13.07 42.48 -14.52
C LYS A 189 12.59 41.04 -14.37
N VAL A 190 11.74 40.74 -13.39
CA VAL A 190 11.15 39.40 -13.24
C VAL A 190 10.36 39.00 -14.48
N ILE A 191 9.58 39.92 -15.06
CA ILE A 191 8.83 39.67 -16.30
C ILE A 191 9.79 39.42 -17.47
N GLU A 192 10.77 40.31 -17.67
CA GLU A 192 11.76 40.22 -18.75
C GLU A 192 12.55 38.90 -18.71
N ASP A 193 13.10 38.56 -17.55
CA ASP A 193 13.87 37.33 -17.33
C ASP A 193 12.99 36.09 -17.53
N THR A 194 11.72 36.13 -17.10
CA THR A 194 10.76 35.03 -17.31
C THR A 194 10.41 34.84 -18.79
N LEU A 195 10.21 35.92 -19.54
CA LEU A 195 9.94 35.85 -20.96
C LEU A 195 11.16 35.33 -21.74
N ALA A 196 12.37 35.76 -21.38
CA ALA A 196 13.61 35.24 -21.95
C ALA A 196 13.80 33.74 -21.65
N ALA A 197 13.51 33.32 -20.41
CA ALA A 197 13.55 31.92 -20.01
C ALA A 197 12.52 31.08 -20.79
N LEU A 198 11.30 31.60 -20.96
CA LEU A 198 10.24 30.95 -21.75
C LEU A 198 10.64 30.78 -23.21
N ASP A 199 11.26 31.78 -23.83
CA ASP A 199 11.66 31.70 -25.23
C ASP A 199 12.68 30.57 -25.45
N LYS A 200 13.68 30.47 -24.56
CA LYS A 200 14.61 29.36 -24.56
C LYS A 200 13.91 28.02 -24.31
N PHE A 201 12.94 27.98 -23.39
CA PHE A 201 12.23 26.76 -23.03
C PHE A 201 11.32 26.23 -24.15
N LYS A 202 10.76 27.11 -25.00
CA LYS A 202 9.93 26.71 -26.16
C LYS A 202 10.68 25.79 -27.12
N SER A 203 11.99 26.01 -27.33
CA SER A 203 12.80 25.13 -28.17
C SER A 203 12.78 23.68 -27.67
N LYS A 204 12.91 23.46 -26.35
CA LYS A 204 12.78 22.14 -25.72
C LYS A 204 11.40 21.50 -25.95
N CYS A 205 10.33 22.29 -25.90
CA CYS A 205 8.99 21.81 -26.17
C CYS A 205 8.80 21.39 -27.63
N ILE A 206 9.46 22.08 -28.57
CA ILE A 206 9.39 21.75 -30.01
C ILE A 206 10.13 20.44 -30.29
N ASP A 207 11.32 20.27 -29.69
CA ASP A 207 12.21 19.12 -29.91
C ASP A 207 11.75 17.84 -29.17
N GLU A 208 10.83 17.95 -28.21
CA GLU A 208 10.28 16.78 -27.51
C GLU A 208 9.41 15.92 -28.44
N ILE A 209 9.68 14.61 -28.39
CA ILE A 209 9.11 13.58 -29.26
C ILE A 209 7.98 12.85 -28.54
N ASP A 210 8.07 12.71 -27.21
CA ASP A 210 7.03 12.06 -26.41
C ASP A 210 5.78 12.96 -26.35
N PRO A 211 4.62 12.49 -26.82
CA PRO A 211 3.42 13.32 -26.97
C PRO A 211 2.88 13.81 -25.61
N ASP A 212 3.00 13.00 -24.56
CA ASP A 212 2.52 13.36 -23.22
C ASP A 212 3.44 14.40 -22.58
N LYS A 213 4.76 14.24 -22.70
CA LYS A 213 5.73 15.25 -22.25
C LYS A 213 5.58 16.55 -23.04
N LYS A 214 5.43 16.48 -24.36
CA LYS A 214 5.25 17.66 -25.22
C LYS A 214 4.03 18.46 -24.81
N LYS A 215 2.90 17.79 -24.56
CA LYS A 215 1.69 18.43 -24.04
C LYS A 215 1.96 19.10 -22.69
N MET A 216 2.58 18.41 -21.75
CA MET A 216 2.88 18.94 -20.42
C MET A 216 3.80 20.18 -20.48
N LEU A 217 4.85 20.16 -21.31
CA LEU A 217 5.73 21.31 -21.53
C LEU A 217 4.97 22.49 -22.17
N GLY A 218 4.04 22.22 -23.07
CA GLY A 218 3.14 23.21 -23.66
C GLY A 218 2.22 23.85 -22.62
N ASP A 219 1.58 23.04 -21.78
CA ASP A 219 0.72 23.49 -20.68
C ASP A 219 1.50 24.35 -19.67
N MET A 220 2.74 23.99 -19.37
CA MET A 220 3.64 24.82 -18.56
C MET A 220 3.90 26.18 -19.19
N CYS A 221 4.23 26.23 -20.49
CA CYS A 221 4.41 27.49 -21.20
C CYS A 221 3.16 28.38 -21.13
N ILE A 222 1.98 27.79 -21.28
CA ILE A 222 0.69 28.51 -21.20
C ILE A 222 0.51 29.08 -19.79
N ASN A 223 0.70 28.27 -18.76
CA ASN A 223 0.52 28.68 -17.36
C ASN A 223 1.44 29.85 -16.97
N VAL A 224 2.71 29.79 -17.38
CA VAL A 224 3.65 30.91 -17.13
C VAL A 224 3.21 32.16 -17.88
N ASN A 225 2.81 32.06 -19.15
CA ASN A 225 2.30 33.22 -19.90
C ASN A 225 1.04 33.84 -19.28
N VAL A 226 0.14 33.02 -18.72
CA VAL A 226 -1.03 33.50 -17.98
C VAL A 226 -0.61 34.26 -16.74
N ALA A 227 0.35 33.74 -15.97
CA ALA A 227 0.87 34.41 -14.78
C ALA A 227 1.60 35.73 -15.12
N VAL A 228 2.36 35.77 -16.23
CA VAL A 228 2.99 37.01 -16.73
C VAL A 228 1.92 38.07 -17.02
N LYS A 229 0.89 37.73 -17.79
CA LYS A 229 -0.21 38.65 -18.12
C LYS A 229 -0.96 39.13 -16.89
N LYS A 230 -1.14 38.27 -15.89
CA LYS A 230 -1.75 38.65 -14.62
C LYS A 230 -0.93 39.74 -13.92
N LEU A 231 0.39 39.54 -13.80
CA LEU A 231 1.29 40.51 -13.21
C LEU A 231 1.34 41.84 -13.99
N GLU A 232 1.37 41.78 -15.33
CA GLU A 232 1.29 42.98 -16.19
C GLU A 232 -0.01 43.77 -15.95
N ASN A 233 -1.15 43.08 -15.81
CA ASN A 233 -2.42 43.73 -15.51
C ASN A 233 -2.44 44.35 -14.10
N SER A 234 -1.86 43.68 -13.11
CA SER A 234 -1.74 44.22 -11.74
C SER A 234 -0.84 45.47 -11.69
N LEU A 235 0.22 45.53 -12.51
CA LEU A 235 1.05 46.72 -12.67
C LEU A 235 0.25 47.91 -13.23
N LEU A 236 -0.66 47.67 -14.19
CA LEU A 236 -1.53 48.71 -14.74
C LEU A 236 -2.53 49.24 -13.70
N GLN A 237 -2.99 48.38 -12.79
CA GLN A 237 -3.96 48.73 -11.74
C GLN A 237 -3.33 49.43 -10.52
N SER A 238 -1.99 49.45 -10.42
CA SER A 238 -1.21 50.16 -9.38
C SER A 238 -1.52 49.75 -7.93
N GLU A 239 -2.05 48.55 -7.71
CA GLU A 239 -2.32 48.02 -6.36
C GLU A 239 -1.13 47.20 -5.85
N GLN A 240 -0.42 47.74 -4.87
CA GLN A 240 0.89 47.21 -4.45
C GLN A 240 0.83 45.79 -3.85
N GLN A 241 -0.26 45.45 -3.15
CA GLN A 241 -0.47 44.11 -2.60
C GLN A 241 -0.73 43.08 -3.71
N GLU A 242 -1.53 43.44 -4.71
CA GLU A 242 -1.88 42.54 -5.82
C GLU A 242 -0.68 42.31 -6.76
N ILE A 243 0.20 43.32 -6.90
CA ILE A 243 1.48 43.21 -7.61
C ILE A 243 2.38 42.19 -6.92
N GLU A 244 2.56 42.26 -5.60
CA GLU A 244 3.44 41.33 -4.89
C GLU A 244 2.86 39.89 -4.88
N ASN A 245 1.55 39.75 -4.75
CA ASN A 245 0.86 38.45 -4.88
C ASN A 245 1.08 37.84 -6.27
N SER A 246 0.79 38.61 -7.33
CA SER A 246 0.92 38.15 -8.71
C SER A 246 2.38 37.89 -9.12
N LYS A 247 3.33 38.62 -8.52
CA LYS A 247 4.78 38.36 -8.68
C LYS A 247 5.16 37.02 -8.06
N ASN A 248 4.69 36.71 -6.86
CA ASN A 248 4.96 35.42 -6.22
C ASN A 248 4.30 34.26 -6.98
N GLU A 249 3.08 34.45 -7.49
CA GLU A 249 2.42 33.48 -8.38
C GLU A 249 3.22 33.24 -9.67
N LEU A 250 3.76 34.30 -10.29
CA LEU A 250 4.62 34.17 -11.46
C LEU A 250 5.90 33.40 -11.14
N LEU A 251 6.58 33.72 -10.04
CA LEU A 251 7.81 33.05 -9.64
C LEU A 251 7.57 31.55 -9.36
N ASP A 252 6.43 31.19 -8.78
CA ASP A 252 6.06 29.79 -8.55
C ASP A 252 5.71 29.07 -9.86
N ALA A 253 4.88 29.68 -10.71
CA ALA A 253 4.52 29.12 -12.01
C ALA A 253 5.74 28.96 -12.94
N ALA A 254 6.67 29.92 -12.91
CA ALA A 254 7.87 29.97 -13.74
C ALA A 254 9.07 29.22 -13.14
N LYS A 255 8.95 28.66 -11.94
CA LYS A 255 10.05 28.06 -11.16
C LYS A 255 10.97 27.16 -11.98
N ASP A 256 10.41 26.19 -12.71
CA ASP A 256 11.21 25.24 -13.48
C ASP A 256 11.80 25.84 -14.76
N VAL A 257 11.08 26.78 -15.38
CA VAL A 257 11.54 27.49 -16.59
C VAL A 257 12.69 28.44 -16.24
N LEU A 258 12.51 29.26 -15.20
CA LEU A 258 13.51 30.17 -14.68
C LEU A 258 14.74 29.44 -14.15
N SER A 259 14.56 28.39 -13.34
CA SER A 259 15.70 27.66 -12.78
C SER A 259 16.55 26.97 -13.83
N ASP A 260 15.96 26.41 -14.89
CA ASP A 260 16.69 25.84 -16.02
C ASP A 260 17.44 26.91 -16.83
N TRP A 261 16.82 28.07 -17.04
CA TRP A 261 17.48 29.21 -17.69
C TRP A 261 18.64 29.75 -16.86
N LEU A 262 18.45 29.97 -15.55
CA LEU A 262 19.49 30.39 -14.62
C LEU A 262 20.65 29.40 -14.56
N ASP A 263 20.37 28.09 -14.55
CA ASP A 263 21.39 27.04 -14.61
C ASP A 263 22.26 27.20 -15.86
N SER A 264 21.64 27.45 -17.01
CA SER A 264 22.37 27.60 -18.27
C SER A 264 23.30 28.82 -18.31
N LEU A 265 23.00 29.86 -17.53
CA LEU A 265 23.79 31.08 -17.44
C LEU A 265 24.88 30.97 -16.37
N TYR A 266 24.53 30.48 -15.18
CA TYR A 266 25.33 30.63 -13.97
C TYR A 266 25.86 29.32 -13.39
N LYS A 267 25.67 28.17 -14.04
CA LYS A 267 26.17 26.88 -13.51
C LYS A 267 27.65 26.87 -13.12
N HIS A 268 28.49 27.60 -13.86
CA HIS A 268 29.94 27.72 -13.62
C HIS A 268 30.28 28.47 -12.33
N THR A 269 29.32 29.19 -11.73
CA THR A 269 29.52 29.92 -10.48
C THR A 269 29.29 29.05 -9.24
N VAL A 270 28.74 27.84 -9.39
CA VAL A 270 28.38 26.96 -8.28
C VAL A 270 29.48 25.93 -8.05
N ASN A 271 30.38 26.24 -7.12
CA ASN A 271 31.55 25.41 -6.80
C ASN A 271 31.49 24.79 -5.39
N ASP A 272 30.45 25.11 -4.60
CA ASP A 272 30.29 24.60 -3.23
C ASP A 272 29.58 23.24 -3.24
N PHE A 273 30.32 22.19 -2.86
CA PHE A 273 29.83 20.83 -2.73
C PHE A 273 28.65 20.70 -1.76
N ALA A 274 28.57 21.56 -0.74
CA ALA A 274 27.51 21.52 0.26
C ALA A 274 26.13 21.83 -0.34
N VAL A 275 26.06 22.45 -1.52
CA VAL A 275 24.80 22.68 -2.25
C VAL A 275 24.15 21.35 -2.64
N PHE A 276 24.93 20.41 -3.18
CA PHE A 276 24.44 19.11 -3.65
C PHE A 276 24.10 18.19 -2.47
N ASP A 277 25.00 18.12 -1.48
CA ASP A 277 24.83 17.32 -0.26
C ASP A 277 23.59 17.75 0.54
N ARG A 278 23.31 19.06 0.65
CA ARG A 278 22.13 19.57 1.34
C ARG A 278 20.82 19.11 0.69
N LEU A 279 20.75 19.09 -0.64
CA LEU A 279 19.57 18.60 -1.36
C LEU A 279 19.38 17.10 -1.12
N ALA A 280 20.45 16.33 -1.29
CA ALA A 280 20.44 14.89 -1.10
C ALA A 280 19.98 14.52 0.31
N LYS A 281 20.59 15.12 1.34
CA LYS A 281 20.20 14.91 2.75
C LYS A 281 18.77 15.30 3.05
N LYS A 282 18.27 16.39 2.45
CA LYS A 282 16.86 16.80 2.63
C LYS A 282 15.92 15.70 2.15
N TYR A 283 16.10 15.19 0.94
CA TYR A 283 15.21 14.17 0.38
C TYR A 283 15.47 12.77 0.89
N GLU A 284 16.68 12.47 1.36
CA GLU A 284 16.97 11.25 2.11
C GLU A 284 16.14 11.22 3.41
N ASN A 285 16.22 12.30 4.21
CA ASN A 285 15.44 12.42 5.43
C ASN A 285 13.93 12.33 5.16
N GLU A 286 13.46 12.97 4.09
CA GLU A 286 12.06 12.90 3.67
C GLU A 286 11.66 11.48 3.25
N PHE A 287 12.49 10.79 2.47
CA PHE A 287 12.25 9.40 2.09
C PHE A 287 12.17 8.48 3.30
N LEU A 288 13.13 8.57 4.23
CA LEU A 288 13.14 7.76 5.45
C LEU A 288 11.92 8.06 6.33
N TYR A 289 11.51 9.33 6.41
CA TYR A 289 10.28 9.73 7.09
C TYR A 289 9.04 9.13 6.44
N ASP A 290 8.92 9.21 5.11
CA ASP A 290 7.80 8.64 4.36
C ASP A 290 7.73 7.11 4.52
N MET A 291 8.87 6.41 4.48
CA MET A 291 8.94 4.96 4.73
C MET A 291 8.47 4.62 6.16
N ALA A 292 8.90 5.40 7.16
CA ALA A 292 8.46 5.23 8.53
C ALA A 292 6.94 5.48 8.69
N CYS A 293 6.40 6.52 8.06
CA CYS A 293 4.95 6.79 8.03
C CYS A 293 4.16 5.65 7.38
N LEU A 294 4.73 4.98 6.39
CA LEU A 294 4.15 3.79 5.76
C LEU A 294 4.35 2.50 6.58
N ASN A 295 5.01 2.56 7.74
CA ASN A 295 5.38 1.39 8.56
C ASN A 295 6.27 0.38 7.81
N VAL A 296 7.11 0.86 6.88
CA VAL A 296 8.16 0.05 6.26
C VAL A 296 9.28 -0.17 7.29
N LEU A 297 9.76 -1.41 7.42
CA LEU A 297 10.88 -1.68 8.32
C LEU A 297 12.17 -1.02 7.82
N PRO A 298 12.99 -0.45 8.71
CA PRO A 298 14.30 0.05 8.30
C PRO A 298 15.16 -1.09 7.76
N PRO A 299 16.06 -0.82 6.79
CA PRO A 299 17.04 -1.80 6.37
C PRO A 299 18.00 -2.13 7.53
N ASN A 300 18.62 -3.30 7.47
CA ASN A 300 19.68 -3.67 8.40
C ASN A 300 20.96 -2.87 8.11
N VAL A 301 21.22 -2.59 6.83
CA VAL A 301 22.35 -1.78 6.37
C VAL A 301 21.85 -0.77 5.34
N LEU A 302 22.17 0.51 5.58
CA LEU A 302 21.94 1.60 4.65
C LEU A 302 23.30 2.07 4.13
N THR A 303 23.51 2.10 2.81
CA THR A 303 24.74 2.60 2.19
C THR A 303 24.48 3.89 1.43
N ARG A 304 25.44 4.81 1.38
CA ARG A 304 25.37 6.03 0.55
C ARG A 304 26.51 6.04 -0.43
N VAL A 305 26.28 6.45 -1.68
CA VAL A 305 27.32 6.42 -2.72
C VAL A 305 28.51 7.29 -2.31
N SER A 306 28.25 8.46 -1.75
CA SER A 306 29.29 9.39 -1.28
C SER A 306 30.24 8.80 -0.23
N GLU A 307 29.80 7.79 0.53
CA GLU A 307 30.58 7.11 1.57
C GLU A 307 31.46 5.98 1.00
N TYR A 308 31.23 5.53 -0.24
CA TYR A 308 31.87 4.34 -0.85
C TYR A 308 32.72 4.69 -2.09
N ILE A 309 33.06 5.97 -2.29
CA ILE A 309 33.86 6.39 -3.45
C ILE A 309 35.20 5.66 -3.57
N PRO A 310 36.00 5.47 -2.49
CA PRO A 310 37.26 4.72 -2.59
C PRO A 310 37.05 3.27 -3.04
N GLU A 311 36.04 2.59 -2.51
CA GLU A 311 35.64 1.25 -2.91
C GLU A 311 35.23 1.21 -4.37
N ILE A 312 34.44 2.17 -4.85
CA ILE A 312 34.01 2.25 -6.25
C ILE A 312 35.21 2.42 -7.18
N ILE A 313 36.14 3.32 -6.86
CA ILE A 313 37.36 3.53 -7.67
C ILE A 313 38.17 2.23 -7.76
N ALA A 314 38.40 1.55 -6.63
CA ALA A 314 39.11 0.28 -6.62
C ALA A 314 38.35 -0.80 -7.43
N TYR A 315 37.03 -0.80 -7.35
CA TYR A 315 36.17 -1.73 -8.09
C TYR A 315 36.27 -1.53 -9.60
N VAL A 316 36.23 -0.28 -10.07
CA VAL A 316 36.40 0.10 -11.47
C VAL A 316 37.80 -0.27 -11.97
N GLN A 317 38.85 0.00 -11.18
CA GLN A 317 40.22 -0.37 -11.54
C GLN A 317 40.33 -1.89 -11.76
N LYS A 318 39.70 -2.70 -10.91
CA LYS A 318 39.69 -4.16 -11.08
C LYS A 318 38.97 -4.62 -12.36
N ILE A 319 37.88 -3.95 -12.75
CA ILE A 319 37.19 -4.22 -14.03
C ILE A 319 38.11 -3.89 -15.23
N ILE A 320 38.87 -2.78 -15.15
CA ILE A 320 39.88 -2.42 -16.16
C ILE A 320 40.99 -3.48 -16.21
N ASP A 321 41.51 -3.90 -15.06
CA ASP A 321 42.59 -4.89 -14.96
C ASP A 321 42.17 -6.25 -15.53
N ASN A 322 40.91 -6.64 -15.34
CA ASN A 322 40.33 -7.84 -15.95
C ASN A 322 40.01 -7.64 -17.46
N GLY A 323 40.21 -6.43 -17.97
CA GLY A 323 40.13 -6.09 -19.39
C GLY A 323 38.74 -5.69 -19.88
N TYR A 324 37.75 -5.53 -19.01
CA TYR A 324 36.37 -5.20 -19.38
C TYR A 324 36.06 -3.70 -19.30
N GLY A 325 36.99 -2.89 -18.78
CA GLY A 325 36.88 -1.43 -18.75
C GLY A 325 37.93 -0.76 -19.62
N TYR A 326 37.64 0.44 -20.14
CA TYR A 326 38.61 1.28 -20.82
C TYR A 326 38.45 2.77 -20.46
N VAL A 327 39.58 3.48 -20.43
CA VAL A 327 39.64 4.92 -20.14
C VAL A 327 39.63 5.69 -21.45
N THR A 328 38.89 6.80 -21.51
CA THR A 328 38.83 7.72 -22.64
C THR A 328 39.71 8.94 -22.41
N ASP A 329 40.02 9.70 -23.46
CA ASP A 329 40.95 10.84 -23.40
C ASP A 329 40.50 11.96 -22.43
N ASP A 330 39.21 12.07 -22.16
CA ASP A 330 38.62 13.03 -21.21
C ASP A 330 38.72 12.57 -19.74
N GLY A 331 39.22 11.36 -19.47
CA GLY A 331 39.30 10.76 -18.14
C GLY A 331 38.06 9.99 -17.69
N SER A 332 37.06 9.83 -18.57
CA SER A 332 35.92 8.95 -18.29
C SER A 332 36.33 7.47 -18.44
N VAL A 333 35.63 6.57 -17.77
CA VAL A 333 35.83 5.12 -17.88
C VAL A 333 34.53 4.45 -18.28
N TYR A 334 34.57 3.63 -19.32
CA TYR A 334 33.41 2.90 -19.84
C TYR A 334 33.61 1.39 -19.75
N PHE A 335 32.50 0.66 -19.61
CA PHE A 335 32.44 -0.79 -19.69
C PHE A 335 32.34 -1.24 -21.16
N ASP A 336 33.21 -2.17 -21.59
CA ASP A 336 33.25 -2.72 -22.95
C ASP A 336 32.31 -3.93 -23.05
N THR A 337 31.05 -3.66 -23.40
CA THR A 337 29.98 -4.67 -23.47
C THR A 337 30.26 -5.74 -24.52
N VAL A 338 30.86 -5.36 -25.65
CA VAL A 338 31.20 -6.29 -26.73
C VAL A 338 32.34 -7.21 -26.33
N LYS A 339 33.35 -6.71 -25.63
CA LYS A 339 34.43 -7.55 -25.14
C LYS A 339 33.95 -8.51 -24.04
N PHE A 340 33.07 -8.05 -23.15
CA PHE A 340 32.44 -8.89 -22.14
C PHE A 340 31.66 -10.05 -22.77
N ASP A 341 30.76 -9.75 -23.70
CA ASP A 341 29.90 -10.74 -24.37
C ASP A 341 30.66 -11.75 -25.26
N LYS A 342 31.86 -11.38 -25.73
CA LYS A 342 32.74 -12.28 -26.51
C LYS A 342 33.58 -13.23 -25.66
N SER A 343 33.61 -13.05 -24.34
CA SER A 343 34.44 -13.89 -23.47
C SER A 343 33.69 -15.15 -23.02
N ASP A 344 34.39 -16.27 -22.92
CA ASP A 344 33.78 -17.60 -22.78
C ASP A 344 32.88 -17.77 -21.54
N ASN A 345 33.09 -16.96 -20.50
CA ASN A 345 32.39 -17.06 -19.21
C ASN A 345 31.21 -16.09 -19.06
N HIS A 346 31.02 -15.17 -20.02
CA HIS A 346 30.21 -13.97 -19.81
C HIS A 346 29.23 -13.75 -20.95
N ILE A 347 28.04 -13.27 -20.60
CA ILE A 347 26.97 -12.94 -21.56
C ILE A 347 26.38 -11.62 -21.09
N TYR A 348 26.28 -10.63 -21.98
CA TYR A 348 25.64 -9.36 -21.68
C TYR A 348 24.11 -9.45 -21.88
N CYS A 349 23.34 -8.65 -21.14
CA CYS A 349 21.87 -8.67 -21.16
C CYS A 349 21.24 -10.03 -20.76
N LYS A 350 21.75 -10.70 -19.72
CA LYS A 350 21.20 -11.98 -19.23
C LYS A 350 19.78 -11.85 -18.68
N LEU A 351 19.43 -10.72 -18.07
CA LEU A 351 18.15 -10.54 -17.37
C LEU A 351 17.02 -10.14 -18.34
N VAL A 352 17.31 -9.22 -19.28
CA VAL A 352 16.35 -8.81 -20.31
C VAL A 352 16.94 -8.92 -21.73
N PRO A 353 17.12 -10.14 -22.28
CA PRO A 353 17.70 -10.34 -23.61
C PRO A 353 16.96 -9.62 -24.75
N GLU A 354 15.63 -9.51 -24.67
CA GLU A 354 14.81 -8.84 -25.68
C GLU A 354 15.05 -7.33 -25.76
N ALA A 355 15.51 -6.69 -24.67
CA ALA A 355 15.81 -5.26 -24.69
C ALA A 355 17.04 -4.95 -25.57
N PHE A 356 17.87 -5.96 -25.84
CA PHE A 356 19.01 -5.85 -26.75
C PHE A 356 18.61 -6.01 -28.23
N ALA A 357 17.43 -6.60 -28.52
CA ALA A 357 16.96 -6.85 -29.88
C ALA A 357 16.20 -5.66 -30.51
N ASP A 358 15.59 -4.81 -29.68
CA ASP A 358 14.89 -3.59 -30.14
C ASP A 358 15.86 -2.40 -30.16
N SER A 359 16.35 -2.06 -31.36
CA SER A 359 17.33 -0.99 -31.56
C SER A 359 16.84 0.38 -31.08
N GLU A 360 15.54 0.70 -31.17
CA GLU A 360 15.03 2.01 -30.76
C GLU A 360 14.92 2.11 -29.23
N GLN A 361 14.37 1.07 -28.60
CA GLN A 361 14.27 0.99 -27.15
C GLN A 361 15.65 0.89 -26.48
N LEU A 362 16.58 0.15 -27.09
CA LEU A 362 17.97 0.05 -26.65
C LEU A 362 18.64 1.43 -26.64
N ILE A 363 18.54 2.19 -27.74
CA ILE A 363 19.13 3.54 -27.81
C ILE A 363 18.54 4.45 -26.75
N LYS A 364 17.22 4.40 -26.53
CA LYS A 364 16.55 5.20 -25.50
C LYS A 364 17.07 4.86 -24.10
N ASN A 365 17.09 3.58 -23.74
CA ASN A 365 17.54 3.13 -22.42
C ASN A 365 19.03 3.41 -22.19
N MET A 366 19.88 3.27 -23.21
CA MET A 366 21.30 3.60 -23.14
C MET A 366 21.54 5.11 -22.96
N ARG A 367 20.72 5.97 -23.58
CA ARG A 367 20.76 7.41 -23.32
C ARG A 367 20.34 7.75 -21.88
N GLU A 368 19.33 7.06 -21.35
CA GLU A 368 18.89 7.25 -19.96
C GLU A 368 19.96 6.79 -18.95
N SER A 369 20.70 5.72 -19.25
CA SER A 369 21.85 5.22 -18.46
C SER A 369 23.00 6.24 -18.36
N GLU A 370 23.28 6.97 -19.45
CA GLU A 370 24.35 7.97 -19.48
C GLU A 370 24.08 9.22 -18.64
N GLY A 371 22.81 9.54 -18.40
CA GLY A 371 22.42 10.75 -17.68
C GLY A 371 22.54 12.03 -18.51
N GLU A 372 21.75 13.03 -18.15
CA GLU A 372 21.56 14.25 -18.95
C GLU A 372 22.84 15.09 -19.11
N LEU A 373 23.75 15.06 -18.14
CA LEU A 373 24.95 15.91 -18.14
C LEU A 373 26.06 15.35 -19.04
N SER A 374 25.95 14.09 -19.46
CA SER A 374 27.00 13.34 -20.17
C SER A 374 26.70 13.09 -21.65
N MET A 375 25.54 13.54 -22.15
CA MET A 375 25.08 13.33 -23.53
C MET A 375 26.03 13.85 -24.63
N GLY A 376 26.90 14.83 -24.32
CA GLY A 376 27.91 15.34 -25.25
C GLY A 376 29.09 14.39 -25.52
N ASN A 377 29.28 13.36 -24.68
CA ASN A 377 30.45 12.47 -24.74
C ASN A 377 30.17 11.15 -25.49
N LEU A 378 28.99 11.03 -26.12
CA LEU A 378 28.59 9.84 -26.87
C LEU A 378 29.55 9.47 -28.01
N GLN A 379 30.36 10.42 -28.51
CA GLN A 379 31.35 10.20 -29.56
C GLN A 379 32.61 9.46 -29.07
N ASN A 380 32.85 9.39 -27.75
CA ASN A 380 34.06 8.81 -27.18
C ASN A 380 33.90 7.31 -26.83
N LYS A 381 32.70 6.75 -27.01
CA LYS A 381 32.43 5.33 -26.76
C LYS A 381 32.90 4.47 -27.93
N LYS A 382 33.42 3.27 -27.64
CA LYS A 382 33.72 2.29 -28.68
C LYS A 382 32.43 1.73 -29.29
N ASN A 383 31.45 1.43 -28.44
CA ASN A 383 30.15 0.91 -28.84
C ASN A 383 29.01 1.71 -28.20
N ILE A 384 27.84 1.70 -28.86
CA ILE A 384 26.65 2.41 -28.36
C ILE A 384 26.09 1.82 -27.06
N THR A 385 26.34 0.53 -26.83
CA THR A 385 25.89 -0.25 -25.66
C THR A 385 26.81 -0.10 -24.45
N ASP A 386 28.01 0.45 -24.65
CA ASP A 386 28.97 0.69 -23.56
C ASP A 386 28.42 1.76 -22.61
N PHE A 387 28.56 1.55 -21.31
CA PHE A 387 28.02 2.43 -20.27
C PHE A 387 29.12 2.91 -19.33
N ALA A 388 28.95 4.12 -18.79
CA ALA A 388 29.94 4.74 -17.91
C ALA A 388 30.08 4.01 -16.57
N LEU A 389 31.32 3.66 -16.21
CA LEU A 389 31.74 3.26 -14.88
C LEU A 389 32.16 4.48 -14.05
N TRP A 390 32.85 5.42 -14.68
CA TRP A 390 33.30 6.68 -14.10
C TRP A 390 33.13 7.80 -15.11
N LYS A 391 32.55 8.93 -14.68
CA LYS A 391 32.27 10.09 -15.54
C LYS A 391 33.22 11.22 -15.17
N ALA A 392 34.02 11.69 -16.13
CA ALA A 392 34.86 12.86 -15.92
C ALA A 392 33.99 14.08 -15.57
N SER A 393 34.43 14.87 -14.58
CA SER A 393 33.66 16.02 -14.10
C SER A 393 33.83 17.21 -15.02
N LYS A 394 32.74 17.94 -15.23
CA LYS A 394 32.77 19.26 -15.89
C LYS A 394 32.82 20.38 -14.85
N GLU A 395 33.07 21.59 -15.32
CA GLU A 395 33.06 22.78 -14.47
C GLU A 395 31.66 23.01 -13.87
N GLY A 396 31.58 23.30 -12.57
CA GLY A 396 30.32 23.47 -11.84
C GLY A 396 29.59 22.16 -11.46
N GLU A 397 30.30 21.02 -11.53
CA GLU A 397 29.84 19.71 -11.05
C GLU A 397 30.69 19.24 -9.86
N PRO A 398 30.12 18.48 -8.91
CA PRO A 398 30.90 17.86 -7.86
C PRO A 398 31.78 16.74 -8.43
N TYR A 399 33.01 16.65 -7.94
CA TYR A 399 33.99 15.64 -8.29
C TYR A 399 34.73 15.04 -7.11
N TRP A 400 35.30 13.87 -7.35
CA TRP A 400 36.28 13.19 -6.52
C TRP A 400 37.52 12.89 -7.37
N SER A 401 38.70 12.92 -6.75
CA SER A 401 39.94 12.56 -7.44
C SER A 401 40.05 11.05 -7.61
N SER A 402 40.44 10.62 -8.81
CA SER A 402 40.66 9.23 -9.17
C SER A 402 41.94 9.07 -10.01
N PRO A 403 42.42 7.83 -10.24
CA PRO A 403 43.55 7.58 -11.14
C PRO A 403 43.35 8.08 -12.58
N TRP A 404 42.10 8.30 -13.00
CA TRP A 404 41.73 8.75 -14.35
C TRP A 404 41.40 10.25 -14.41
N GLY A 405 41.62 10.99 -13.32
CA GLY A 405 41.28 12.40 -13.18
C GLY A 405 40.07 12.65 -12.27
N ASN A 406 39.62 13.90 -12.21
CA ASN A 406 38.49 14.30 -11.38
C ASN A 406 37.17 13.87 -12.04
N GLY A 407 36.32 13.17 -11.30
CA GLY A 407 35.04 12.69 -11.81
C GLY A 407 34.10 12.19 -10.73
N ARG A 408 33.09 11.42 -11.14
CA ARG A 408 32.08 10.84 -10.27
C ARG A 408 31.70 9.44 -10.79
N PRO A 409 31.14 8.56 -9.94
CA PRO A 409 30.70 7.24 -10.38
C PRO A 409 29.57 7.32 -11.42
N GLY A 410 29.49 6.30 -12.27
CA GLY A 410 28.30 6.03 -13.08
C GLY A 410 27.22 5.33 -12.25
N TRP A 411 25.95 5.53 -12.60
CA TRP A 411 24.80 5.08 -11.80
C TRP A 411 24.84 3.57 -11.42
N HIS A 412 25.29 2.71 -12.34
CA HIS A 412 25.29 1.26 -12.13
C HIS A 412 26.38 0.78 -11.18
N ILE A 413 27.58 1.38 -11.26
CA ILE A 413 28.77 0.86 -10.54
C ILE A 413 28.62 1.00 -9.02
N GLU A 414 27.80 1.96 -8.60
CA GLU A 414 27.45 2.24 -7.21
C GLU A 414 26.91 0.99 -6.52
N CYS A 415 25.83 0.42 -7.06
CA CYS A 415 25.16 -0.74 -6.50
C CYS A 415 26.05 -1.97 -6.53
N SER A 416 26.77 -2.20 -7.63
CA SER A 416 27.75 -3.30 -7.77
C SER A 416 28.83 -3.26 -6.69
N ALA A 417 29.45 -2.10 -6.46
CA ALA A 417 30.52 -1.96 -5.47
C ALA A 417 30.00 -2.05 -4.03
N MET A 418 28.90 -1.36 -3.71
CA MET A 418 28.33 -1.35 -2.35
C MET A 418 27.77 -2.73 -1.96
N SER A 419 27.02 -3.38 -2.85
CA SER A 419 26.49 -4.72 -2.59
C SER A 419 27.63 -5.73 -2.43
N SER A 420 28.65 -5.67 -3.29
CA SER A 420 29.82 -6.56 -3.21
C SER A 420 30.65 -6.36 -1.95
N LYS A 421 30.78 -5.11 -1.47
CA LYS A 421 31.50 -4.82 -0.23
C LYS A 421 30.87 -5.50 0.99
N ILE A 422 29.54 -5.65 1.00
CA ILE A 422 28.79 -6.22 2.12
C ILE A 422 28.56 -7.72 1.92
N CYS A 423 28.14 -8.13 0.73
CA CYS A 423 27.71 -9.50 0.45
C CYS A 423 28.84 -10.41 -0.03
N GLY A 424 29.91 -9.85 -0.61
CA GLY A 424 30.94 -10.57 -1.35
C GLY A 424 30.56 -10.76 -2.82
N SER A 425 31.04 -11.85 -3.42
CA SER A 425 30.82 -12.15 -4.84
C SER A 425 29.44 -12.73 -5.18
N SER A 426 28.57 -12.96 -4.19
CA SER A 426 27.22 -13.49 -4.41
C SER A 426 26.23 -13.09 -3.32
N LEU A 427 24.95 -13.08 -3.66
CA LEU A 427 23.83 -12.81 -2.74
C LEU A 427 22.56 -13.56 -3.16
N ASP A 428 21.64 -13.77 -2.21
CA ASP A 428 20.44 -14.59 -2.45
C ASP A 428 19.41 -13.84 -3.29
N ILE A 429 19.05 -12.61 -2.87
CA ILE A 429 17.98 -11.83 -3.48
C ILE A 429 18.49 -10.43 -3.87
N HIS A 430 18.38 -10.10 -5.14
CA HIS A 430 18.52 -8.71 -5.63
C HIS A 430 17.15 -8.19 -6.06
N ALA A 431 16.78 -6.98 -5.63
CA ALA A 431 15.44 -6.45 -5.85
C ALA A 431 15.40 -4.99 -6.27
N GLY A 432 14.33 -4.62 -6.97
CA GLY A 432 14.08 -3.24 -7.39
C GLY A 432 12.73 -3.05 -8.08
N GLY A 433 12.47 -1.82 -8.53
CA GLY A 433 11.33 -1.53 -9.41
C GLY A 433 11.48 -2.24 -10.77
N PHE A 434 10.36 -2.50 -11.46
CA PHE A 434 10.37 -3.11 -12.80
C PHE A 434 11.28 -2.38 -13.79
N ASP A 435 11.36 -1.05 -13.69
CA ASP A 435 12.20 -0.17 -14.51
C ASP A 435 13.71 -0.37 -14.29
N LEU A 436 14.12 -0.94 -13.15
CA LEU A 436 15.53 -1.21 -12.88
C LEU A 436 16.02 -2.51 -13.53
N LYS A 437 15.12 -3.37 -14.04
CA LYS A 437 15.53 -4.59 -14.77
C LYS A 437 16.56 -4.29 -15.84
N PHE A 438 16.27 -3.27 -16.65
CA PHE A 438 17.13 -2.84 -17.73
C PHE A 438 17.11 -1.31 -17.86
N PRO A 439 18.27 -0.65 -18.00
CA PRO A 439 19.60 -1.26 -18.10
C PRO A 439 20.25 -1.53 -16.72
N HIS A 440 19.66 -1.08 -15.61
CA HIS A 440 20.36 -0.99 -14.32
C HIS A 440 20.87 -2.34 -13.80
N HIS A 441 20.00 -3.31 -13.53
CA HIS A 441 20.41 -4.60 -12.97
C HIS A 441 21.17 -5.47 -13.99
N ASP A 442 20.88 -5.38 -15.29
CA ASP A 442 21.69 -6.04 -16.33
C ASP A 442 23.15 -5.52 -16.32
N ASN A 443 23.33 -4.21 -16.14
CA ASN A 443 24.65 -3.61 -16.03
C ASN A 443 25.34 -3.98 -14.72
N GLU A 444 24.61 -4.10 -13.61
CA GLU A 444 25.17 -4.58 -12.35
C GLU A 444 25.65 -6.03 -12.46
N ILE A 445 24.87 -6.91 -13.11
CA ILE A 445 25.30 -8.29 -13.40
C ILE A 445 26.63 -8.27 -14.15
N ALA A 446 26.71 -7.52 -15.25
CA ALA A 446 27.92 -7.44 -16.05
C ALA A 446 29.12 -6.90 -15.25
N GLN A 447 28.93 -5.86 -14.43
CA GLN A 447 29.99 -5.28 -13.60
C GLN A 447 30.50 -6.22 -12.52
N VAL A 448 29.60 -6.94 -11.84
CA VAL A 448 30.00 -7.85 -10.75
C VAL A 448 30.64 -9.11 -11.30
N GLU A 449 30.08 -9.69 -12.35
CA GLU A 449 30.66 -10.83 -13.05
C GLU A 449 32.03 -10.49 -13.64
N ALA A 450 32.19 -9.31 -14.25
CA ALA A 450 33.48 -8.83 -14.75
C ALA A 450 34.52 -8.59 -13.65
N HIS A 451 34.11 -8.12 -12.47
CA HIS A 451 35.03 -7.83 -11.35
C HIS A 451 35.59 -9.13 -10.73
N TYR A 452 34.73 -10.11 -10.50
CA TYR A 452 35.11 -11.39 -9.88
C TYR A 452 35.49 -12.48 -10.87
N ASP A 453 35.25 -12.26 -12.18
CA ASP A 453 35.38 -13.26 -13.25
C ASP A 453 34.57 -14.53 -12.97
N ILE A 454 33.27 -14.35 -12.70
CA ILE A 454 32.30 -15.42 -12.41
C ILE A 454 31.10 -15.33 -13.34
N GLY A 455 30.39 -16.45 -13.56
CA GLY A 455 29.22 -16.48 -14.45
C GLY A 455 27.85 -16.37 -13.77
N ASN A 456 27.80 -16.24 -12.44
CA ASN A 456 26.55 -16.16 -11.67
C ASN A 456 26.74 -15.36 -10.37
N TRP A 457 26.14 -14.18 -10.31
CA TRP A 457 26.19 -13.29 -9.13
C TRP A 457 25.01 -13.48 -8.16
N VAL A 458 23.76 -13.41 -8.66
CA VAL A 458 22.53 -13.40 -7.85
C VAL A 458 21.66 -14.62 -8.17
N ASN A 459 21.10 -15.26 -7.14
CA ASN A 459 20.24 -16.42 -7.32
C ASN A 459 18.80 -16.04 -7.71
N TYR A 460 18.21 -15.03 -7.06
CA TYR A 460 16.82 -14.61 -7.27
C TYR A 460 16.70 -13.10 -7.52
N PHE A 461 16.18 -12.71 -8.68
CA PHE A 461 15.86 -11.33 -9.00
C PHE A 461 14.37 -11.04 -8.81
N LEU A 462 14.03 -10.19 -7.85
CA LEU A 462 12.65 -9.81 -7.54
C LEU A 462 12.35 -8.39 -8.01
N HIS A 463 11.44 -8.23 -8.96
CA HIS A 463 11.07 -6.91 -9.48
C HIS A 463 9.59 -6.60 -9.22
N CYS A 464 9.33 -5.50 -8.51
CA CYS A 464 7.97 -5.08 -8.22
C CYS A 464 7.29 -4.52 -9.48
N GLY A 465 6.03 -4.88 -9.69
CA GLY A 465 5.23 -4.36 -10.80
C GLY A 465 5.02 -2.85 -10.71
N SER A 466 4.85 -2.21 -11.88
CA SER A 466 4.70 -0.76 -11.99
C SER A 466 3.32 -0.27 -11.52
N LEU A 467 3.24 1.02 -11.15
CA LEU A 467 1.99 1.69 -10.78
C LEU A 467 1.52 2.61 -11.92
N ARG A 468 0.22 2.56 -12.24
CA ARG A 468 -0.46 3.47 -13.17
C ARG A 468 -1.50 4.31 -12.45
N ILE A 469 -1.79 5.50 -12.96
CA ILE A 469 -2.93 6.32 -12.53
C ILE A 469 -3.74 6.65 -13.78
N ALA A 470 -5.03 6.30 -13.77
CA ALA A 470 -5.94 6.53 -14.88
C ALA A 470 -5.38 5.99 -16.22
N GLY A 471 -4.74 4.82 -16.19
CA GLY A 471 -4.13 4.19 -17.36
C GLY A 471 -2.74 4.73 -17.76
N LEU A 472 -2.36 5.93 -17.28
CA LEU A 472 -1.06 6.54 -17.58
C LEU A 472 0.03 6.03 -16.63
N LYS A 473 1.25 5.89 -17.16
CA LYS A 473 2.43 5.60 -16.33
C LYS A 473 2.67 6.79 -15.41
N MET A 474 2.82 6.53 -14.11
CA MET A 474 3.26 7.57 -13.18
C MET A 474 4.75 7.85 -13.41
N SER A 475 5.12 9.11 -13.61
CA SER A 475 6.54 9.50 -13.62
C SER A 475 6.72 10.94 -13.18
N LYS A 476 7.86 11.21 -12.51
CA LYS A 476 8.29 12.58 -12.20
C LYS A 476 8.40 13.44 -13.47
N SER A 477 8.82 12.83 -14.59
CA SER A 477 8.91 13.50 -15.89
C SER A 477 7.57 13.89 -16.51
N LEU A 478 6.44 13.30 -16.09
CA LEU A 478 5.10 13.69 -16.54
C LEU A 478 4.38 14.58 -15.52
N LYS A 479 5.00 14.87 -14.37
CA LYS A 479 4.43 15.64 -13.25
C LYS A 479 3.03 15.19 -12.81
N ASN A 480 2.70 13.92 -13.08
CA ASN A 480 1.41 13.29 -12.78
C ASN A 480 1.48 12.37 -11.55
N PHE A 481 2.45 12.61 -10.66
CA PHE A 481 2.69 11.78 -9.49
C PHE A 481 1.98 12.34 -8.26
N ILE A 482 1.54 11.44 -7.39
CA ILE A 482 1.00 11.77 -6.08
C ILE A 482 2.09 11.40 -5.07
N THR A 483 2.52 12.37 -4.26
CA THR A 483 3.50 12.13 -3.21
C THR A 483 2.92 11.17 -2.17
N ILE A 484 3.79 10.48 -1.42
CA ILE A 484 3.34 9.60 -0.34
C ILE A 484 2.56 10.41 0.71
N ARG A 485 3.05 11.61 1.05
CA ARG A 485 2.42 12.51 2.01
C ARG A 485 1.05 13.00 1.56
N GLU A 486 0.85 13.27 0.27
CA GLU A 486 -0.48 13.61 -0.28
C GLU A 486 -1.42 12.42 -0.18
N ALA A 487 -0.99 11.22 -0.59
CA ALA A 487 -1.81 10.03 -0.47
C ALA A 487 -2.20 9.73 1.00
N LEU A 488 -1.30 10.03 1.94
CA LEU A 488 -1.53 9.87 3.38
C LEU A 488 -2.49 10.90 4.00
N LYS A 489 -2.88 11.96 3.26
CA LYS A 489 -3.97 12.85 3.68
C LYS A 489 -5.33 12.20 3.50
N ASP A 490 -5.47 11.42 2.43
CA ASP A 490 -6.74 10.80 2.03
C ASP A 490 -6.90 9.38 2.61
N TYR A 491 -5.79 8.64 2.74
CA TYR A 491 -5.78 7.24 3.12
C TYR A 491 -4.72 6.95 4.19
N SER A 492 -4.99 6.00 5.08
CA SER A 492 -3.99 5.58 6.07
C SER A 492 -2.92 4.67 5.44
N ALA A 493 -1.74 4.60 6.08
CA ALA A 493 -0.69 3.65 5.68
C ALA A 493 -1.19 2.20 5.67
N ARG A 494 -2.08 1.85 6.60
CA ARG A 494 -2.74 0.54 6.67
C ARG A 494 -3.58 0.27 5.43
N GLN A 495 -4.34 1.27 4.96
CA GLN A 495 -5.19 1.16 3.77
C GLN A 495 -4.38 0.99 2.48
N LEU A 496 -3.31 1.77 2.31
CA LEU A 496 -2.40 1.62 1.18
C LEU A 496 -1.73 0.24 1.17
N ARG A 497 -1.33 -0.26 2.34
CA ARG A 497 -0.77 -1.61 2.48
C ARG A 497 -1.79 -2.69 2.14
N ILE A 498 -3.04 -2.56 2.60
CA ILE A 498 -4.13 -3.49 2.24
C ILE A 498 -4.35 -3.49 0.72
N LEU A 499 -4.37 -2.32 0.07
CA LEU A 499 -4.44 -2.25 -1.39
C LEU A 499 -3.35 -3.11 -2.02
N PHE A 500 -2.10 -2.98 -1.59
CA PHE A 500 -1.01 -3.75 -2.20
C PHE A 500 -1.08 -5.25 -1.90
N LEU A 501 -1.61 -5.68 -0.76
CA LEU A 501 -1.86 -7.09 -0.46
C LEU A 501 -2.93 -7.73 -1.35
N MET A 502 -3.89 -6.93 -1.84
CA MET A 502 -4.96 -7.39 -2.72
C MET A 502 -4.50 -7.59 -4.18
N HIS A 503 -3.25 -7.27 -4.48
CA HIS A 503 -2.67 -7.37 -5.81
C HIS A 503 -1.35 -8.14 -5.74
N ASN A 504 -1.09 -8.97 -6.74
CA ASN A 504 0.18 -9.67 -6.84
C ASN A 504 1.33 -8.66 -6.93
N TRP A 505 2.46 -8.92 -6.26
CA TRP A 505 3.53 -7.94 -6.05
C TRP A 505 4.32 -7.63 -7.33
N ASN A 506 4.40 -8.57 -8.27
CA ASN A 506 5.12 -8.41 -9.54
C ASN A 506 4.24 -7.88 -10.69
N ASP A 507 2.92 -7.77 -10.47
CA ASP A 507 1.97 -7.30 -11.49
C ASP A 507 1.78 -5.79 -11.47
N VAL A 508 1.43 -5.24 -12.63
CA VAL A 508 1.07 -3.83 -12.80
C VAL A 508 -0.21 -3.52 -12.01
N LEU A 509 -0.17 -2.47 -11.21
CA LEU A 509 -1.29 -2.00 -10.41
C LEU A 509 -1.83 -0.67 -10.95
N ASP A 510 -3.12 -0.61 -11.23
CA ASP A 510 -3.81 0.64 -11.57
C ASP A 510 -4.41 1.26 -10.30
N TYR A 511 -3.82 2.38 -9.86
CA TYR A 511 -4.25 3.13 -8.70
C TYR A 511 -5.41 4.05 -9.06
N SER A 512 -6.55 3.79 -8.44
CA SER A 512 -7.81 4.50 -8.64
C SER A 512 -8.66 4.52 -7.37
N THR A 513 -9.63 5.43 -7.29
CA THR A 513 -10.63 5.44 -6.22
C THR A 513 -11.32 4.09 -6.06
N ALA A 514 -11.69 3.44 -7.17
CA ALA A 514 -12.30 2.11 -7.16
C ALA A 514 -11.37 1.01 -6.59
N SER A 515 -10.06 1.09 -6.86
CA SER A 515 -9.09 0.17 -6.25
C SER A 515 -8.98 0.38 -4.74
N MET A 516 -8.99 1.64 -4.28
CA MET A 516 -8.94 1.99 -2.87
C MET A 516 -10.22 1.62 -2.13
N GLU A 517 -11.40 1.80 -2.74
CA GLU A 517 -12.69 1.39 -2.16
C GLU A 517 -12.71 -0.09 -1.78
N ARG A 518 -12.09 -0.96 -2.59
CA ARG A 518 -11.97 -2.39 -2.27
C ARG A 518 -11.11 -2.63 -1.03
N ALA A 519 -10.01 -1.89 -0.88
CA ALA A 519 -9.14 -1.96 0.31
C ALA A 519 -9.86 -1.44 1.56
N LEU A 520 -10.55 -0.31 1.46
CA LEU A 520 -11.38 0.27 2.52
C LEU A 520 -12.48 -0.70 2.97
N GLN A 521 -13.15 -1.34 2.01
CA GLN A 521 -14.19 -2.33 2.31
C GLN A 521 -13.61 -3.54 3.04
N PHE A 522 -12.44 -4.04 2.64
CA PHE A 522 -11.78 -5.16 3.32
C PHE A 522 -11.40 -4.79 4.76
N GLU A 523 -10.80 -3.61 4.97
CA GLU A 523 -10.50 -3.10 6.31
C GLU A 523 -11.76 -3.03 7.18
N LYS A 524 -12.83 -2.44 6.63
CA LYS A 524 -14.11 -2.29 7.32
C LYS A 524 -14.68 -3.63 7.77
N ILE A 525 -14.88 -4.58 6.87
CA ILE A 525 -15.47 -5.89 7.24
C ILE A 525 -14.59 -6.67 8.22
N THR A 526 -13.27 -6.51 8.12
CA THR A 526 -12.31 -7.14 9.01
C THR A 526 -12.39 -6.53 10.42
N ASN A 527 -12.45 -5.21 10.50
CA ASN A 527 -12.61 -4.51 11.77
C ASN A 527 -13.94 -4.87 12.45
N GLU A 528 -15.04 -4.88 11.68
CA GLU A 528 -16.36 -5.26 12.21
C GLU A 528 -16.37 -6.68 12.77
N PHE A 529 -15.72 -7.62 12.09
CA PHE A 529 -15.58 -8.98 12.59
C PHE A 529 -14.79 -9.04 13.91
N PHE A 530 -13.66 -8.34 13.99
CA PHE A 530 -12.87 -8.28 15.23
C PHE A 530 -13.66 -7.66 16.40
N LEU A 531 -14.39 -6.57 16.14
CA LEU A 531 -15.23 -5.93 17.15
C LEU A 531 -16.35 -6.86 17.64
N LEU A 532 -16.95 -7.63 16.72
CA LEU A 532 -17.96 -8.62 17.07
C LEU A 532 -17.37 -9.76 17.92
N VAL A 533 -16.19 -10.29 17.56
CA VAL A 533 -15.52 -11.32 18.36
C VAL A 533 -15.15 -10.80 19.75
N LYS A 534 -14.61 -9.58 19.85
CA LYS A 534 -14.31 -8.92 21.13
C LYS A 534 -15.57 -8.80 22.00
N ASP A 535 -16.68 -8.42 21.40
CA ASP A 535 -17.96 -8.33 22.09
C ASP A 535 -18.47 -9.71 22.57
N CYS A 536 -18.44 -10.74 21.73
CA CYS A 536 -18.77 -12.11 22.14
C CYS A 536 -17.90 -12.58 23.32
N LEU A 537 -16.60 -12.29 23.29
CA LEU A 537 -15.66 -12.62 24.37
C LEU A 537 -16.06 -11.93 25.67
N ARG A 538 -16.36 -10.63 25.64
CA ARG A 538 -16.78 -9.90 26.86
C ARG A 538 -18.04 -10.47 27.49
N ARG A 539 -19.01 -10.90 26.68
CA ARG A 539 -20.31 -11.38 27.19
C ARG A 539 -20.28 -12.82 27.68
N HIS A 540 -19.63 -13.70 26.92
CA HIS A 540 -19.78 -15.14 27.09
C HIS A 540 -18.49 -15.83 27.60
N TYR A 541 -17.36 -15.12 27.64
CA TYR A 541 -16.09 -15.66 28.12
C TYR A 541 -15.60 -14.96 29.39
N LYS A 542 -15.56 -15.73 30.48
CA LYS A 542 -14.94 -15.36 31.75
C LYS A 542 -13.82 -16.37 32.05
N PRO A 543 -12.54 -15.96 32.07
CA PRO A 543 -11.42 -16.89 32.21
C PRO A 543 -11.47 -17.77 33.46
N ASP A 544 -12.05 -17.22 34.53
CA ASP A 544 -12.23 -17.79 35.86
C ASP A 544 -13.55 -18.58 36.02
N ASN A 545 -14.28 -18.81 34.93
CA ASN A 545 -15.55 -19.53 34.95
C ASN A 545 -15.51 -20.77 34.04
N SER A 546 -15.73 -21.96 34.61
CA SER A 546 -15.76 -23.22 33.84
C SER A 546 -16.85 -23.24 32.76
N GLY A 547 -17.95 -22.51 32.96
CA GLY A 547 -19.05 -22.41 31.99
C GLY A 547 -18.66 -21.74 30.66
N SER A 548 -17.55 -20.99 30.65
CA SER A 548 -17.00 -20.39 29.42
C SER A 548 -16.21 -21.39 28.56
N TYR A 549 -15.91 -22.58 29.07
CA TYR A 549 -15.19 -23.64 28.37
C TYR A 549 -16.19 -24.66 27.82
N GLN A 550 -16.85 -24.28 26.74
CA GLN A 550 -17.91 -25.09 26.11
C GLN A 550 -17.30 -26.25 25.29
N LYS A 551 -17.93 -27.43 25.36
CA LYS A 551 -17.60 -28.54 24.45
C LYS A 551 -17.94 -28.19 23.00
N TYR A 552 -17.20 -28.73 22.05
CA TYR A 552 -17.56 -28.67 20.64
C TYR A 552 -18.76 -29.58 20.36
N SER A 553 -19.75 -29.05 19.64
CA SER A 553 -20.75 -29.85 18.92
C SER A 553 -20.24 -30.14 17.51
N ASP A 554 -20.99 -30.98 16.77
CA ASP A 554 -20.68 -31.29 15.37
C ASP A 554 -20.51 -30.02 14.53
N ARG A 555 -21.31 -28.98 14.80
CA ARG A 555 -21.21 -27.68 14.12
C ARG A 555 -19.89 -26.96 14.38
N GLU A 556 -19.35 -27.01 15.61
CA GLU A 556 -18.03 -26.43 15.92
C GLU A 556 -16.90 -27.28 15.34
N LEU A 557 -17.05 -28.61 15.31
CA LEU A 557 -16.08 -29.50 14.67
C LEU A 557 -15.98 -29.21 13.17
N ASP A 558 -17.13 -29.07 12.48
CA ASP A 558 -17.17 -28.66 11.08
C ASP A 558 -16.48 -27.30 10.86
N PHE A 559 -16.69 -26.33 11.76
CA PHE A 559 -16.05 -25.02 11.66
C PHE A 559 -14.53 -25.10 11.90
N VAL A 560 -14.08 -25.95 12.83
CA VAL A 560 -12.66 -26.21 13.05
C VAL A 560 -12.02 -26.81 11.80
N ASP A 561 -12.68 -27.77 11.16
CA ASP A 561 -12.21 -28.39 9.92
C ASP A 561 -12.12 -27.38 8.76
N GLU A 562 -13.15 -26.52 8.59
CA GLU A 562 -13.12 -25.41 7.63
C GLU A 562 -11.97 -24.44 7.92
N PHE A 563 -11.76 -24.07 9.19
CA PHE A 563 -10.67 -23.20 9.59
C PHE A 563 -9.30 -23.82 9.29
N CYS A 564 -9.10 -25.11 9.57
CA CYS A 564 -7.87 -25.83 9.24
C CYS A 564 -7.62 -25.93 7.72
N LYS A 565 -8.66 -26.14 6.91
CA LYS A 565 -8.56 -26.12 5.44
C LYS A 565 -8.15 -24.75 4.92
N ILE A 566 -8.73 -23.68 5.48
CA ILE A 566 -8.36 -22.30 5.15
C ILE A 566 -6.89 -22.02 5.49
N LYS A 567 -6.42 -22.42 6.68
CA LYS A 567 -5.00 -22.28 7.06
C LYS A 567 -4.07 -23.00 6.09
N THR A 568 -4.43 -24.21 5.68
CA THR A 568 -3.66 -25.00 4.71
C THR A 568 -3.61 -24.29 3.35
N THR A 569 -4.75 -23.77 2.88
CA THR A 569 -4.84 -23.02 1.63
C THR A 569 -4.01 -21.73 1.67
N ILE A 570 -4.02 -21.02 2.80
CA ILE A 570 -3.18 -19.83 3.02
C ILE A 570 -1.69 -20.19 2.93
N ASN A 571 -1.27 -21.29 3.56
CA ASN A 571 0.11 -21.76 3.48
C ASN A 571 0.52 -22.10 2.04
N ILE A 572 -0.36 -22.78 1.28
CA ILE A 572 -0.13 -23.09 -0.14
C ILE A 572 0.01 -21.80 -0.96
N ALA A 573 -0.87 -20.82 -0.76
CA ALA A 573 -0.82 -19.53 -1.46
C ALA A 573 0.48 -18.76 -1.15
N LEU A 574 0.91 -18.73 0.12
CA LEU A 574 2.17 -18.09 0.50
C LEU A 574 3.40 -18.82 -0.06
N CYS A 575 3.33 -20.15 -0.21
CA CYS A 575 4.38 -20.93 -0.87
C CYS A 575 4.41 -20.70 -2.40
N ASP A 576 3.30 -20.27 -3.00
CA ASP A 576 3.20 -20.01 -4.44
C ASP A 576 3.57 -18.57 -4.78
N SER A 577 4.87 -18.23 -4.66
CA SER A 577 5.39 -16.88 -4.95
C SER A 577 4.73 -15.77 -4.12
N ILE A 578 4.38 -16.08 -2.86
CA ILE A 578 3.83 -15.14 -1.89
C ILE A 578 2.52 -14.52 -2.42
N ASP A 579 1.55 -15.37 -2.79
CA ASP A 579 0.25 -14.92 -3.27
C ASP A 579 -0.61 -14.37 -2.13
N THR A 580 -0.39 -13.10 -1.79
CA THR A 580 -1.16 -12.39 -0.75
C THR A 580 -2.60 -12.15 -1.16
N ARG A 581 -2.90 -12.08 -2.47
CA ARG A 581 -4.26 -11.85 -2.95
C ARG A 581 -5.17 -12.99 -2.52
N THR A 582 -4.76 -14.24 -2.77
CA THR A 582 -5.51 -15.42 -2.34
C THR A 582 -5.63 -15.46 -0.82
N VAL A 583 -4.60 -15.04 -0.07
CA VAL A 583 -4.70 -14.94 1.39
C VAL A 583 -5.78 -13.96 1.82
N ILE A 584 -5.84 -12.76 1.23
CA ILE A 584 -6.90 -11.78 1.53
C ILE A 584 -8.29 -12.34 1.20
N GLU A 585 -8.45 -13.03 0.08
CA GLU A 585 -9.71 -13.72 -0.29
C GLU A 585 -10.11 -14.78 0.77
N LYS A 586 -9.15 -15.57 1.25
CA LYS A 586 -9.37 -16.58 2.30
C LYS A 586 -9.67 -15.98 3.67
N LEU A 587 -9.10 -14.82 4.00
CA LEU A 587 -9.47 -14.07 5.21
C LEU A 587 -10.92 -13.55 5.12
N ARG A 588 -11.37 -13.11 3.94
CA ARG A 588 -12.78 -12.72 3.73
C ARG A 588 -13.73 -13.89 3.88
N GLU A 589 -13.36 -15.06 3.37
CA GLU A 589 -14.12 -16.30 3.56
C GLU A 589 -14.24 -16.66 5.04
N LEU A 590 -13.14 -16.59 5.79
CA LEU A 590 -13.11 -16.85 7.23
C LEU A 590 -14.00 -15.87 8.02
N ILE A 591 -14.00 -14.58 7.65
CA ILE A 591 -14.92 -13.57 8.20
C ILE A 591 -16.38 -13.94 7.92
N ALA A 592 -16.70 -14.37 6.70
CA ALA A 592 -18.06 -14.73 6.32
C ALA A 592 -18.57 -15.94 7.12
N ILE A 593 -17.75 -17.00 7.24
CA ILE A 593 -18.09 -18.19 8.03
C ILE A 593 -18.26 -17.83 9.51
N GLY A 594 -17.34 -17.02 10.07
CA GLY A 594 -17.41 -16.58 11.46
C GLY A 594 -18.66 -15.75 11.76
N ASN A 595 -19.01 -14.80 10.88
CA ASN A 595 -20.24 -14.02 11.01
C ASN A 595 -21.50 -14.89 10.89
N ALA A 596 -21.51 -15.85 9.96
CA ALA A 596 -22.62 -16.79 9.83
C ALA A 596 -22.79 -17.64 11.10
N TYR A 597 -21.69 -18.15 11.66
CA TYR A 597 -21.70 -18.90 12.91
C TYR A 597 -22.22 -18.06 14.08
N ILE A 598 -21.75 -16.82 14.25
CA ILE A 598 -22.22 -15.93 15.33
C ILE A 598 -23.73 -15.69 15.20
N ASN A 599 -24.20 -15.35 14.01
CA ASN A 599 -25.62 -15.10 13.75
C ASN A 599 -26.49 -16.36 13.93
N GLU A 600 -25.95 -17.54 13.61
CA GLU A 600 -26.62 -18.82 13.84
C GLU A 600 -26.78 -19.10 15.34
N MET A 601 -25.73 -18.89 16.12
CA MET A 601 -25.73 -19.14 17.57
C MET A 601 -26.57 -18.13 18.33
N GLU A 602 -26.59 -16.85 17.92
CA GLU A 602 -27.45 -15.82 18.53
C GLU A 602 -28.95 -16.16 18.43
N LYS A 603 -29.36 -16.92 17.40
CA LYS A 603 -30.77 -17.34 17.24
C LYS A 603 -31.15 -18.55 18.09
N ARG A 604 -30.18 -19.29 18.63
CA ARG A 604 -30.45 -20.49 19.44
C ARG A 604 -30.69 -20.07 20.88
N GLU A 605 -31.86 -20.42 21.42
CA GLU A 605 -32.18 -20.17 22.82
C GLU A 605 -31.18 -20.93 23.74
N ASN A 606 -30.66 -20.25 24.77
CA ASN A 606 -29.79 -20.78 25.83
C ASN A 606 -28.34 -21.19 25.49
N LYS A 607 -27.80 -20.93 24.30
CA LYS A 607 -26.35 -21.16 24.02
C LYS A 607 -25.73 -20.04 23.19
N GLY A 608 -24.80 -19.30 23.81
CA GLY A 608 -23.94 -18.35 23.09
C GLY A 608 -22.86 -19.08 22.26
N PRO A 609 -22.20 -18.36 21.32
CA PRO A 609 -21.17 -18.94 20.47
C PRO A 609 -19.95 -19.43 21.27
N ASN A 610 -19.23 -20.40 20.73
CA ASN A 610 -17.97 -20.86 21.33
C ASN A 610 -16.88 -19.79 21.19
N CYS A 611 -16.66 -19.03 22.25
CA CYS A 611 -15.75 -17.89 22.23
C CYS A 611 -14.27 -18.28 22.04
N LEU A 612 -13.86 -19.47 22.48
CA LEU A 612 -12.46 -19.91 22.33
C LEU A 612 -12.13 -20.20 20.87
N LEU A 613 -13.09 -20.78 20.11
CA LEU A 613 -12.95 -20.96 18.66
C LEU A 613 -12.87 -19.62 17.94
N LEU A 614 -13.81 -18.71 18.20
CA LEU A 614 -13.82 -17.36 17.62
C LEU A 614 -12.54 -16.57 17.95
N ARG A 615 -12.07 -16.67 19.20
CA ARG A 615 -10.81 -16.07 19.63
C ARG A 615 -9.62 -16.64 18.87
N SER A 616 -9.56 -17.95 18.67
CA SER A 616 -8.46 -18.61 17.94
C SER A 616 -8.40 -18.15 16.49
N ILE A 617 -9.56 -17.99 15.85
CA ILE A 617 -9.69 -17.45 14.50
C ILE A 617 -9.21 -15.99 14.45
N ALA A 618 -9.72 -15.14 15.36
CA ALA A 618 -9.37 -13.74 15.40
C ALA A 618 -7.87 -13.52 15.69
N LEU A 619 -7.27 -14.32 16.55
CA LEU A 619 -5.82 -14.29 16.82
C LEU A 619 -5.00 -14.72 15.61
N TYR A 620 -5.41 -15.76 14.90
CA TYR A 620 -4.73 -16.19 13.68
C TYR A 620 -4.78 -15.10 12.60
N MET A 621 -5.94 -14.50 12.37
CA MET A 621 -6.09 -13.38 11.44
C MET A 621 -5.23 -12.19 11.87
N THR A 622 -5.27 -11.84 13.15
CA THR A 622 -4.47 -10.73 13.69
C THR A 622 -2.97 -11.01 13.51
N TRP A 623 -2.52 -12.23 13.78
CA TRP A 623 -1.13 -12.64 13.57
C TRP A 623 -0.70 -12.53 12.10
N LEU A 624 -1.51 -13.01 11.13
CA LEU A 624 -1.21 -12.82 9.71
C LEU A 624 -1.14 -11.35 9.32
N LEU A 625 -2.07 -10.53 9.80
CA LEU A 625 -2.06 -9.09 9.53
C LEU A 625 -0.86 -8.38 10.19
N LYS A 626 -0.32 -8.90 11.30
CA LYS A 626 0.95 -8.45 11.88
C LYS A 626 2.14 -8.82 11.00
N VAL A 627 2.19 -10.06 10.50
CA VAL A 627 3.21 -10.51 9.53
C VAL A 627 3.18 -9.60 8.31
N PHE A 628 2.01 -9.23 7.79
CA PHE A 628 1.93 -8.33 6.64
C PHE A 628 2.25 -6.86 6.96
N GLY A 629 2.44 -6.48 8.23
CA GLY A 629 2.68 -5.10 8.66
C GLY A 629 1.42 -4.22 8.67
N VAL A 630 0.22 -4.82 8.57
CA VAL A 630 -1.07 -4.12 8.64
C VAL A 630 -1.44 -3.78 10.09
N VAL A 631 -1.09 -4.66 11.02
CA VAL A 631 -1.35 -4.52 12.46
C VAL A 631 -0.03 -4.37 13.22
N PRO A 632 0.09 -3.42 14.17
CA PRO A 632 1.25 -3.34 15.05
C PRO A 632 1.42 -4.56 15.97
N GLN A 633 2.67 -4.91 16.29
CA GLN A 633 3.00 -6.14 17.03
C GLN A 633 2.37 -6.23 18.43
N ASN A 634 2.10 -5.09 19.08
CA ASN A 634 1.57 -4.98 20.44
C ASN A 634 0.04 -5.09 20.55
N THR A 635 -0.69 -5.29 19.44
CA THR A 635 -2.16 -5.38 19.46
C THR A 635 -2.62 -6.82 19.74
N ASP A 636 -3.60 -7.05 20.62
CA ASP A 636 -4.07 -8.42 20.92
C ASP A 636 -4.96 -8.98 19.80
N ILE A 637 -6.16 -8.41 19.62
CA ILE A 637 -7.11 -8.77 18.56
C ILE A 637 -7.46 -7.53 17.73
N GLY A 638 -7.29 -7.66 16.42
CA GLY A 638 -7.77 -6.72 15.41
C GLY A 638 -6.90 -5.49 15.21
N PHE A 639 -7.52 -4.38 14.80
CA PHE A 639 -6.83 -3.12 14.57
C PHE A 639 -6.76 -2.31 15.86
N PRO A 640 -5.63 -1.63 16.15
CA PRO A 640 -5.56 -0.68 17.25
C PRO A 640 -6.40 0.56 16.91
N LEU A 641 -6.88 1.21 17.97
CA LEU A 641 -7.49 2.54 17.86
C LEU A 641 -6.39 3.55 17.49
N GLU A 642 -6.59 4.28 16.40
CA GLU A 642 -5.61 5.24 15.89
C GLU A 642 -5.41 6.39 16.88
N GLN A 643 -4.19 6.53 17.41
CA GLN A 643 -3.76 7.76 18.07
C GLN A 643 -3.23 8.71 17.00
N ASN A 644 -3.87 9.87 16.83
CA ASN A 644 -3.36 10.93 15.97
C ASN A 644 -1.97 11.38 16.45
N GLY A 645 -0.93 11.06 15.67
CA GLY A 645 0.43 11.57 15.87
C GLY A 645 1.50 10.49 15.70
N LEU A 646 2.69 10.91 15.24
CA LEU A 646 3.92 10.13 15.25
C LEU A 646 3.99 9.33 16.55
N ALA A 647 4.14 8.00 16.42
CA ALA A 647 4.23 7.08 17.53
C ALA A 647 5.34 7.54 18.49
N SER A 648 4.96 8.28 19.53
CA SER A 648 5.83 8.45 20.68
C SER A 648 6.01 7.06 21.27
N ASN A 649 7.26 6.66 21.50
CA ASN A 649 7.65 5.36 22.06
C ASN A 649 7.17 5.13 23.51
N HIS A 650 6.16 5.87 23.99
CA HIS A 650 5.48 5.61 25.25
C HIS A 650 4.21 4.81 25.02
N ALA A 651 4.40 3.50 25.01
CA ALA A 651 3.36 2.49 25.05
C ALA A 651 2.53 2.60 26.35
N VAL A 652 1.47 3.41 26.32
CA VAL A 652 0.27 3.12 27.11
C VAL A 652 -0.59 2.24 26.22
N SER A 653 -0.70 0.94 26.55
CA SER A 653 -1.47 0.00 25.73
C SER A 653 -2.92 0.47 25.62
N THR A 654 -3.45 0.52 24.39
CA THR A 654 -4.86 0.81 24.10
C THR A 654 -5.81 -0.15 24.81
N THR A 655 -5.35 -1.37 25.11
CA THR A 655 -6.03 -2.36 25.95
C THR A 655 -6.47 -1.78 27.31
N SER A 656 -5.66 -0.90 27.91
CA SER A 656 -5.96 -0.28 29.21
C SER A 656 -7.13 0.71 29.17
N LYS A 657 -7.39 1.37 28.03
CA LYS A 657 -8.51 2.31 27.89
C LYS A 657 -9.82 1.58 27.60
N GLU A 658 -9.78 0.58 26.72
CA GLU A 658 -10.95 -0.26 26.41
C GLU A 658 -11.41 -0.98 27.70
N GLU A 659 -10.50 -1.62 28.44
CA GLU A 659 -10.81 -2.30 29.71
C GLU A 659 -11.43 -1.35 30.76
N LEU A 660 -10.96 -0.10 30.83
CA LEU A 660 -11.47 0.89 31.79
C LEU A 660 -12.88 1.38 31.44
N LEU A 661 -13.16 1.63 30.16
CA LEU A 661 -14.41 2.27 29.72
C LEU A 661 -15.55 1.28 29.48
N MET A 662 -15.24 0.04 29.09
CA MET A 662 -16.27 -0.94 28.72
C MET A 662 -17.33 -1.18 29.82
N PRO A 663 -17.01 -1.28 31.12
CA PRO A 663 -18.04 -1.46 32.16
C PRO A 663 -19.09 -0.33 32.18
N TYR A 664 -18.65 0.92 31.99
CA TYR A 664 -19.54 2.08 31.94
C TYR A 664 -20.39 2.09 30.68
N LEU A 665 -19.79 1.76 29.52
CA LEU A 665 -20.50 1.72 28.25
C LEU A 665 -21.52 0.58 28.20
N THR A 666 -21.20 -0.58 28.77
CA THR A 666 -22.15 -1.69 28.92
C THR A 666 -23.32 -1.29 29.79
N ALA A 667 -23.08 -0.70 30.97
CA ALA A 667 -24.16 -0.23 31.84
C ALA A 667 -25.07 0.82 31.16
N LEU A 668 -24.48 1.73 30.37
CA LEU A 668 -25.24 2.72 29.60
C LEU A 668 -26.07 2.07 28.48
N ALA A 669 -25.51 1.09 27.77
CA ALA A 669 -26.23 0.37 26.72
C ALA A 669 -27.39 -0.44 27.29
N ASP A 670 -27.20 -1.12 28.43
CA ASP A 670 -28.24 -1.87 29.12
C ASP A 670 -29.35 -0.95 29.62
N PHE A 671 -28.99 0.22 30.18
CA PHE A 671 -29.96 1.24 30.58
C PHE A 671 -30.78 1.73 29.39
N ARG A 672 -30.11 2.11 28.28
CA ARG A 672 -30.78 2.53 27.04
C ARG A 672 -31.74 1.45 26.53
N GLU A 673 -31.33 0.19 26.49
CA GLU A 673 -32.16 -0.90 25.97
C GLU A 673 -33.39 -1.16 26.85
N ASN A 674 -33.25 -1.06 28.18
CA ASN A 674 -34.39 -1.17 29.09
C ASN A 674 -35.38 0.00 28.89
N VAL A 675 -34.88 1.23 28.75
CA VAL A 675 -35.72 2.40 28.45
C VAL A 675 -36.42 2.25 27.10
N ARG A 676 -35.69 1.80 26.07
CA ARG A 676 -36.21 1.56 24.73
C ARG A 676 -37.31 0.51 24.71
N LYS A 677 -37.16 -0.60 25.45
CA LYS A 677 -38.20 -1.64 25.57
C LYS A 677 -39.50 -1.08 26.14
N VAL A 678 -39.41 -0.34 27.26
CA VAL A 678 -40.57 0.31 27.89
C VAL A 678 -41.20 1.32 26.93
N ALA A 679 -40.40 2.14 26.24
CA ALA A 679 -40.89 3.11 25.27
C ALA A 679 -41.57 2.46 24.04
N CYS A 680 -41.08 1.30 23.56
CA CYS A 680 -41.73 0.53 22.50
C CYS A 680 -43.09 -0.03 22.95
N GLU A 681 -43.17 -0.57 24.17
CA GLU A 681 -44.43 -1.08 24.74
C GLU A 681 -45.46 0.04 24.92
N GLN A 682 -45.01 1.21 25.36
CA GLN A 682 -45.85 2.40 25.59
C GLN A 682 -46.05 3.28 24.35
N LYS A 683 -45.40 2.94 23.22
CA LYS A 683 -45.42 3.70 21.96
C LYS A 683 -45.00 5.18 22.12
N THR A 684 -44.05 5.46 23.01
CA THR A 684 -43.57 6.83 23.28
C THR A 684 -42.48 7.23 22.29
N VAL A 685 -42.86 7.98 21.24
CA VAL A 685 -41.94 8.35 20.14
C VAL A 685 -40.77 9.21 20.63
N ASP A 686 -41.01 10.24 21.44
CA ASP A 686 -39.96 11.16 21.90
C ASP A 686 -38.81 10.46 22.66
N ILE A 687 -39.14 9.43 23.45
CA ILE A 687 -38.13 8.64 24.18
C ILE A 687 -37.32 7.77 23.21
N LEU A 688 -37.97 7.22 22.17
CA LEU A 688 -37.28 6.46 21.13
C LEU A 688 -36.34 7.38 20.33
N GLU A 689 -36.76 8.61 20.03
CA GLU A 689 -35.92 9.63 19.38
C GLU A 689 -34.69 9.98 20.22
N GLU A 690 -34.84 10.18 21.55
CA GLU A 690 -33.67 10.40 22.41
C GLU A 690 -32.76 9.16 22.53
N CYS A 691 -33.33 7.95 22.52
CA CYS A 691 -32.52 6.73 22.47
C CYS A 691 -31.73 6.61 21.16
N ASP A 692 -32.31 7.05 20.04
CA ASP A 692 -31.65 7.08 18.73
C ASP A 692 -30.61 8.21 18.67
N ARG A 693 -30.90 9.39 19.23
CA ARG A 693 -29.94 10.50 19.36
C ARG A 693 -28.70 10.10 20.15
N LEU A 694 -28.87 9.39 21.28
CA LEU A 694 -27.74 8.86 22.04
C LEU A 694 -26.89 7.88 21.21
N ARG A 695 -27.54 6.99 20.44
CA ARG A 695 -26.88 5.98 19.59
C ARG A 695 -26.15 6.60 18.38
N ASP A 696 -26.81 7.49 17.65
CA ASP A 696 -26.41 7.92 16.30
C ASP A 696 -25.71 9.29 16.27
N GLU A 697 -25.82 10.07 17.36
CA GLU A 697 -25.24 11.41 17.45
C GLU A 697 -24.22 11.54 18.58
N VAL A 698 -24.61 11.22 19.82
CA VAL A 698 -23.78 11.51 21.00
C VAL A 698 -22.61 10.52 21.14
N LEU A 699 -22.89 9.22 21.18
CA LEU A 699 -21.85 8.20 21.37
C LEU A 699 -20.84 8.11 20.23
N PRO A 700 -21.22 8.29 18.94
CA PRO A 700 -20.26 8.30 17.85
C PRO A 700 -19.21 9.42 17.95
N GLU A 701 -19.57 10.57 18.53
CA GLU A 701 -18.62 11.67 18.78
C GLU A 701 -17.58 11.35 19.87
N LEU A 702 -17.84 10.30 20.66
CA LEU A 702 -16.96 9.77 21.70
C LEU A 702 -16.20 8.51 21.24
N GLY A 703 -16.37 8.07 19.99
CA GLY A 703 -15.73 6.85 19.50
C GLY A 703 -16.45 5.56 19.93
N VAL A 704 -17.75 5.62 20.20
CA VAL A 704 -18.56 4.47 20.58
C VAL A 704 -19.68 4.27 19.58
N ARG A 705 -19.82 3.05 19.07
CA ARG A 705 -20.95 2.65 18.23
C ARG A 705 -21.81 1.64 18.99
N LEU A 706 -23.12 1.89 19.03
CA LEU A 706 -24.09 0.90 19.47
C LEU A 706 -24.79 0.29 18.27
N GLU A 707 -24.90 -1.04 18.24
CA GLU A 707 -25.63 -1.78 17.21
C GLU A 707 -26.70 -2.66 17.86
N ASP A 708 -27.96 -2.36 17.55
CA ASP A 708 -29.09 -3.12 18.06
C ASP A 708 -29.24 -4.44 17.26
N ARG A 709 -29.12 -5.58 17.95
CA ARG A 709 -29.35 -6.94 17.44
C ARG A 709 -30.61 -7.54 18.08
N ALA A 710 -31.05 -8.70 17.61
CA ALA A 710 -32.25 -9.37 18.10
C ALA A 710 -32.17 -9.58 19.63
N GLY A 711 -32.86 -8.72 20.39
CA GLY A 711 -32.97 -8.76 21.84
C GLY A 711 -31.87 -8.07 22.65
N GLN A 712 -30.82 -7.50 22.03
CA GLN A 712 -29.64 -6.94 22.73
C GLN A 712 -28.90 -5.84 21.94
N THR A 713 -28.22 -4.92 22.65
CA THR A 713 -27.38 -3.87 22.04
C THR A 713 -25.89 -4.21 22.16
N CYS A 714 -25.17 -4.21 21.04
CA CYS A 714 -23.73 -4.43 20.97
C CYS A 714 -22.97 -3.11 21.16
N VAL A 715 -21.98 -3.11 22.06
CA VAL A 715 -21.09 -1.96 22.29
C VAL A 715 -19.77 -2.19 21.55
N LYS A 716 -19.44 -1.28 20.63
CA LYS A 716 -18.20 -1.32 19.84
C LYS A 716 -17.41 -0.04 20.05
N PHE A 717 -16.11 -0.18 20.31
CA PHE A 717 -15.18 0.94 20.40
C PHE A 717 -14.51 1.16 19.04
N VAL A 718 -14.69 2.34 18.46
CA VAL A 718 -14.26 2.67 17.08
C VAL A 718 -13.66 4.06 17.06
N ASP A 719 -12.68 4.30 16.22
CA ASP A 719 -12.08 5.63 16.10
C ASP A 719 -13.12 6.69 15.74
N LYS A 720 -13.13 7.79 16.50
CA LYS A 720 -14.03 8.94 16.29
C LYS A 720 -13.98 9.42 14.84
N ALA A 721 -12.78 9.59 14.29
CA ALA A 721 -12.61 10.05 12.91
C ALA A 721 -13.24 9.10 11.89
N THR A 722 -13.22 7.80 12.14
CA THR A 722 -13.87 6.80 11.30
C THR A 722 -15.39 6.91 11.39
N LEU A 723 -15.95 7.02 12.60
CA LEU A 723 -17.40 7.18 12.78
C LEU A 723 -17.93 8.48 12.15
N LEU A 724 -17.19 9.58 12.26
CA LEU A 724 -17.56 10.85 11.65
C LEU A 724 -17.52 10.78 10.11
N ARG A 725 -16.49 10.15 9.53
CA ARG A 725 -16.42 9.93 8.08
C ARG A 725 -17.57 9.07 7.57
N GLU A 726 -17.92 7.99 8.28
CA GLU A 726 -19.05 7.15 7.92
C GLU A 726 -20.39 7.88 8.02
N LYS A 727 -20.56 8.74 9.05
CA LYS A 727 -21.75 9.58 9.19
C LYS A 727 -21.88 10.55 8.01
N GLU A 728 -20.79 11.20 7.62
CA GLU A 728 -20.78 12.10 6.46
C GLU A 728 -21.05 11.35 5.16
N GLN A 729 -20.39 10.21 4.93
CA GLN A 729 -20.67 9.36 3.77
C GLN A 729 -22.13 8.90 3.72
N LYS A 730 -22.72 8.52 4.86
CA LYS A 730 -24.13 8.13 4.94
C LYS A 730 -25.04 9.30 4.54
N LYS A 731 -24.76 10.52 5.03
CA LYS A 731 -25.50 11.73 4.62
C LYS A 731 -25.38 12.01 3.12
N VAL A 732 -24.18 11.90 2.55
CA VAL A 732 -23.96 12.09 1.11
C VAL A 732 -24.72 11.04 0.29
N ILE A 733 -24.68 9.76 0.70
CA ILE A 733 -25.41 8.67 0.02
C ILE A 733 -26.91 8.88 0.13
N GLU A 734 -27.41 9.29 1.29
CA GLU A 734 -28.83 9.53 1.53
C GLU A 734 -29.33 10.74 0.71
N ALA A 735 -28.58 11.84 0.70
CA ALA A 735 -28.85 12.99 -0.16
C ALA A 735 -28.85 12.62 -1.65
N ALA A 736 -27.90 11.78 -2.09
CA ALA A 736 -27.87 11.29 -3.47
C ALA A 736 -29.06 10.39 -3.81
N LYS A 737 -29.50 9.54 -2.87
CA LYS A 737 -30.71 8.71 -3.04
C LYS A 737 -31.98 9.56 -3.10
N GLU A 738 -32.09 10.58 -2.26
CA GLU A 738 -33.20 11.54 -2.26
C GLU A 738 -33.23 12.30 -3.59
N GLU A 739 -32.08 12.74 -4.08
CA GLU A 739 -31.96 13.42 -5.38
C GLU A 739 -32.33 12.51 -6.55
N GLU A 740 -31.85 11.26 -6.55
CA GLU A 740 -32.22 10.26 -7.56
C GLU A 740 -33.72 9.95 -7.53
N LYS A 741 -34.33 9.87 -6.34
CA LYS A 741 -35.77 9.68 -6.17
C LYS A 741 -36.54 10.88 -6.74
N ARG A 742 -36.15 12.11 -6.40
CA ARG A 742 -36.74 13.34 -6.95
C ARG A 742 -36.60 13.42 -8.47
N ARG A 743 -35.43 13.06 -9.02
CA ARG A 743 -35.22 13.01 -10.48
C ARG A 743 -36.17 12.02 -11.14
N LYS A 744 -36.29 10.80 -10.60
CA LYS A 744 -37.23 9.78 -11.12
C LYS A 744 -38.70 10.22 -11.02
N GLU A 745 -39.08 10.88 -9.93
CA GLU A 745 -40.43 11.43 -9.76
C GLU A 745 -40.70 12.56 -10.77
N CYS A 746 -39.73 13.46 -11.00
CA CYS A 746 -39.82 14.52 -12.00
C CYS A 746 -39.90 13.95 -13.44
N GLU A 747 -39.04 12.98 -13.79
CA GLU A 747 -39.08 12.29 -15.09
C GLU A 747 -40.41 11.55 -15.31
N LYS A 748 -40.97 10.95 -14.27
CA LYS A 748 -42.28 10.30 -14.32
C LYS A 748 -43.39 11.33 -14.53
N ALA A 749 -43.38 12.43 -13.79
CA ALA A 749 -44.35 13.51 -13.91
C ALA A 749 -44.28 14.18 -15.30
N GLU A 750 -43.09 14.38 -15.86
CA GLU A 750 -42.90 14.92 -17.22
C GLU A 750 -43.45 13.96 -18.28
N LYS A 751 -43.16 12.66 -18.16
CA LYS A 751 -43.73 11.63 -19.06
C LYS A 751 -45.25 11.53 -18.95
N GLU A 752 -45.82 11.66 -17.76
CA GLU A 752 -47.28 11.68 -17.56
C GLU A 752 -47.91 12.96 -18.12
N ALA A 753 -47.28 14.12 -17.93
CA ALA A 753 -47.72 15.40 -18.50
C ALA A 753 -47.70 15.37 -20.04
N LEU A 754 -46.64 14.81 -20.65
CA LEU A 754 -46.54 14.66 -22.10
C LEU A 754 -47.67 13.79 -22.67
N LYS A 755 -48.13 12.75 -21.95
CA LYS A 755 -49.27 11.92 -22.39
C LYS A 755 -50.63 12.62 -22.28
N ARG A 756 -50.74 13.68 -21.45
CA ARG A 756 -51.95 14.51 -21.32
C ARG A 756 -52.04 15.61 -22.38
N ILE A 757 -51.04 15.76 -23.24
CA ILE A 757 -51.11 16.71 -24.35
C ILE A 757 -52.06 16.13 -25.41
N PRO A 758 -53.13 16.86 -25.80
CA PRO A 758 -54.01 16.40 -26.84
C PRO A 758 -53.26 16.18 -28.16
N PRO A 759 -53.56 15.11 -28.93
CA PRO A 759 -52.84 14.79 -30.16
C PRO A 759 -52.83 15.93 -31.18
N TRP A 760 -53.92 16.71 -31.26
CA TRP A 760 -54.04 17.86 -32.18
C TRP A 760 -53.23 19.10 -31.76
N GLU A 761 -52.63 19.11 -30.56
CA GLU A 761 -51.80 20.20 -30.04
C GLU A 761 -50.31 19.83 -29.91
N MET A 762 -49.96 18.54 -29.95
CA MET A 762 -48.61 18.05 -29.64
C MET A 762 -47.51 18.66 -30.54
N PHE A 763 -47.84 19.02 -31.79
CA PHE A 763 -46.89 19.63 -32.73
C PHE A 763 -46.92 21.16 -32.71
N LYS A 764 -47.88 21.76 -32.01
CA LYS A 764 -48.09 23.22 -31.93
C LYS A 764 -47.52 23.83 -30.64
N GLN A 765 -47.00 23.00 -29.73
CA GLN A 765 -46.49 23.41 -28.42
C GLN A 765 -45.04 22.93 -28.21
N GLY A 766 -44.34 23.56 -27.26
CA GLY A 766 -42.98 23.18 -26.88
C GLY A 766 -41.94 23.31 -28.00
N LYS A 767 -40.92 22.44 -27.97
CA LYS A 767 -39.79 22.47 -28.93
C LYS A 767 -40.21 22.12 -30.36
N GLU A 768 -41.33 21.42 -30.57
CA GLU A 768 -41.83 21.06 -31.90
C GLU A 768 -42.54 22.23 -32.61
N ALA A 769 -43.14 23.17 -31.87
CA ALA A 769 -43.82 24.34 -32.44
C ALA A 769 -42.92 25.18 -33.35
N SER A 770 -41.64 25.29 -32.98
CA SER A 770 -40.63 26.06 -33.74
C SER A 770 -40.23 25.43 -35.08
N LYS A 771 -40.62 24.17 -35.33
CA LYS A 771 -40.17 23.39 -36.51
C LYS A 771 -41.14 23.42 -37.67
N TYR A 772 -42.39 23.86 -37.47
CA TYR A 772 -43.45 23.75 -38.46
C TYR A 772 -44.28 25.03 -38.57
N SER A 773 -44.68 25.37 -39.78
CA SER A 773 -45.37 26.64 -40.08
C SER A 773 -46.85 26.49 -40.42
N LYS A 774 -47.27 25.33 -40.93
CA LYS A 774 -48.67 25.02 -41.27
C LYS A 774 -49.05 23.61 -40.85
N TYR A 775 -50.33 23.41 -40.57
CA TYR A 775 -50.90 22.17 -40.04
C TYR A 775 -52.20 21.83 -40.80
N ASP A 776 -52.57 20.56 -40.83
CA ASP A 776 -53.88 20.12 -41.34
C ASP A 776 -54.98 20.16 -40.25
N ASP A 777 -56.20 19.77 -40.62
CA ASP A 777 -57.38 19.79 -39.75
C ASP A 777 -57.24 18.88 -38.52
N LYS A 778 -56.34 17.89 -38.55
CA LYS A 778 -56.03 17.01 -37.41
C LYS A 778 -54.93 17.58 -36.51
N GLY A 779 -54.29 18.68 -36.91
CA GLY A 779 -53.16 19.29 -36.20
C GLY A 779 -51.81 18.69 -36.58
N ILE A 780 -51.71 17.91 -37.66
CA ILE A 780 -50.45 17.33 -38.14
C ILE A 780 -49.73 18.35 -39.04
N PRO A 781 -48.42 18.59 -38.86
CA PRO A 781 -47.67 19.51 -39.71
C PRO A 781 -47.73 19.16 -41.20
N THR A 782 -47.94 20.18 -42.04
CA THR A 782 -47.87 20.08 -43.51
C THR A 782 -46.65 20.77 -44.09
N HIS A 783 -46.11 21.78 -43.40
CA HIS A 783 -44.94 22.55 -43.86
C HIS A 783 -43.92 22.73 -42.73
N VAL A 784 -42.63 22.68 -43.06
CA VAL A 784 -41.55 23.01 -42.13
C VAL A 784 -41.47 24.53 -41.88
N ALA A 785 -40.69 24.96 -40.89
CA ALA A 785 -40.56 26.37 -40.51
C ALA A 785 -40.10 27.29 -41.65
N SER A 786 -39.34 26.77 -42.63
CA SER A 786 -38.91 27.50 -43.84
C SER A 786 -40.02 27.72 -44.88
N GLY A 787 -41.21 27.14 -44.67
CA GLY A 787 -42.35 27.28 -45.57
C GLY A 787 -42.41 26.22 -46.69
N GLU A 788 -41.48 25.27 -46.73
CA GLU A 788 -41.50 24.13 -47.66
C GLU A 788 -42.46 23.03 -47.20
N GLU A 789 -43.08 22.32 -48.16
CA GLU A 789 -44.01 21.23 -47.88
C GLU A 789 -43.27 19.96 -47.41
N ILE A 790 -43.81 19.32 -46.38
CA ILE A 790 -43.19 18.13 -45.77
C ILE A 790 -43.29 16.93 -46.72
N SER A 791 -42.18 16.22 -46.90
CA SER A 791 -42.13 15.04 -47.76
C SER A 791 -43.09 13.93 -47.30
N LYS A 792 -43.61 13.13 -48.25
CA LYS A 792 -44.52 11.99 -47.96
C LYS A 792 -43.97 11.01 -46.92
N LYS A 793 -42.64 10.79 -46.90
CA LYS A 793 -41.98 9.90 -45.92
C LYS A 793 -41.95 10.51 -44.51
N GLN A 794 -41.71 11.81 -44.40
CA GLN A 794 -41.75 12.52 -43.11
C GLN A 794 -43.19 12.66 -42.60
N ARG A 795 -44.16 12.91 -43.48
CA ARG A 795 -45.58 12.99 -43.11
C ARG A 795 -46.09 11.69 -42.47
N LYS A 796 -45.80 10.53 -43.07
CA LYS A 796 -46.11 9.21 -42.47
C LYS A 796 -45.48 9.00 -41.08
N LYS A 797 -44.30 9.58 -40.84
CA LYS A 797 -43.64 9.51 -39.53
C LYS A 797 -44.37 10.36 -38.48
N LEU A 798 -44.83 11.56 -38.87
CA LEU A 798 -45.61 12.45 -38.00
C LEU A 798 -47.01 11.86 -37.71
N GLU A 799 -47.66 11.24 -38.70
CA GLU A 799 -48.92 10.51 -38.51
C GLU A 799 -48.78 9.36 -37.51
N LYS A 800 -47.68 8.59 -37.59
CA LYS A 800 -47.40 7.52 -36.61
C LYS A 800 -47.17 8.06 -35.20
N LEU A 801 -46.50 9.21 -35.06
CA LEU A 801 -46.31 9.87 -33.77
C LEU A 801 -47.63 10.38 -33.21
N TYR A 802 -48.47 10.97 -34.06
CA TYR A 802 -49.82 11.39 -33.73
C TYR A 802 -50.68 10.23 -33.21
N GLU A 803 -50.72 9.10 -33.93
CA GLU A 803 -51.48 7.90 -33.52
C GLU A 803 -50.98 7.32 -32.19
N THR A 804 -49.68 7.38 -31.95
CA THR A 804 -49.07 6.89 -30.69
C THR A 804 -49.46 7.80 -29.53
N GLN A 805 -49.46 9.12 -29.73
CA GLN A 805 -49.93 10.09 -28.75
C GLN A 805 -51.43 9.94 -28.51
N GLN A 806 -52.23 9.74 -29.57
CA GLN A 806 -53.67 9.53 -29.49
C GLN A 806 -54.02 8.34 -28.60
N LYS A 807 -53.39 7.18 -28.82
CA LYS A 807 -53.57 6.01 -27.95
C LYS A 807 -53.18 6.30 -26.50
N SER A 808 -52.13 7.10 -26.28
CA SER A 808 -51.66 7.45 -24.94
C SER A 808 -52.60 8.43 -24.23
N TYR A 809 -53.20 9.36 -24.96
CA TYR A 809 -54.16 10.34 -24.47
C TYR A 809 -55.51 9.69 -24.16
N GLU A 810 -56.02 8.84 -25.06
CA GLU A 810 -57.27 8.07 -24.89
C GLU A 810 -57.21 7.12 -23.69
N GLN A 811 -56.04 6.54 -23.39
CA GLN A 811 -55.86 5.70 -22.20
C GLN A 811 -55.96 6.47 -20.87
N ILE A 812 -55.75 7.79 -20.89
CA ILE A 812 -55.81 8.65 -19.68
C ILE A 812 -57.20 9.31 -19.54
N GLU A 813 -57.86 9.62 -20.67
CA GLU A 813 -59.12 10.37 -20.70
C GLU A 813 -60.38 9.50 -20.52
N ILE A 814 -60.26 8.21 -20.22
CA ILE A 814 -61.39 7.36 -19.80
C ILE A 814 -61.49 7.35 -18.27
N PRO A 815 -62.29 8.22 -17.63
CA PRO A 815 -62.64 8.07 -16.22
C PRO A 815 -63.62 6.90 -16.06
N LEU A 816 -63.20 5.93 -15.25
CA LEU A 816 -63.95 5.08 -14.31
C LEU A 816 -65.50 5.25 -14.26
N PHE A 817 -66.21 5.03 -15.36
CA PHE A 817 -67.66 4.81 -15.39
C PHE A 817 -67.91 3.57 -16.23
N LEU A 818 -67.81 2.40 -15.58
CA LEU A 818 -68.33 1.07 -15.96
C LEU A 818 -67.36 -0.02 -15.48
N SER A 819 -67.42 -0.36 -14.19
CA SER A 819 -67.08 -1.70 -13.70
C SER A 819 -67.56 -1.85 -12.25
N ILE A 820 -68.84 -2.12 -12.07
CA ILE A 820 -69.35 -2.75 -10.85
C ILE A 820 -68.91 -4.22 -10.91
N PRO A 821 -68.09 -4.74 -9.97
CA PRO A 821 -67.84 -6.18 -9.90
C PRO A 821 -69.07 -6.90 -9.30
N PRO A 822 -69.45 -8.09 -9.80
CA PRO A 822 -70.50 -8.88 -9.18
C PRO A 822 -69.99 -9.52 -7.88
N LEU A 823 -70.88 -9.61 -6.89
CA LEU A 823 -70.69 -10.34 -5.63
C LEU A 823 -70.29 -11.81 -5.89
N PRO A 824 -69.23 -12.33 -5.24
CA PRO A 824 -69.03 -13.76 -5.08
C PRO A 824 -69.76 -14.26 -3.83
N SER A 825 -70.56 -15.29 -4.03
CA SER A 825 -71.08 -16.17 -3.00
C SER A 825 -69.96 -17.01 -2.36
N SER A 826 -70.15 -17.34 -1.08
CA SER A 826 -69.32 -18.18 -0.21
C SER A 826 -68.10 -17.51 0.45
N PHE A 827 -68.23 -17.17 1.73
CA PHE A 827 -67.59 -17.89 2.83
C PHE A 827 -68.19 -17.41 4.16
N LYS A 828 -68.71 -18.36 4.94
CA LYS A 828 -69.20 -18.19 6.31
C LYS A 828 -68.04 -17.77 7.21
N ILE A 829 -68.18 -16.70 8.00
CA ILE A 829 -67.65 -16.63 9.37
C ILE A 829 -68.63 -15.86 10.25
N HIS A 830 -68.97 -16.47 11.38
CA HIS A 830 -69.81 -15.96 12.46
C HIS A 830 -69.34 -14.59 12.98
N PHE A 831 -70.28 -13.65 13.11
CA PHE A 831 -70.19 -12.59 14.10
C PHE A 831 -71.11 -12.94 15.27
N VAL A 832 -70.51 -13.07 16.45
CA VAL A 832 -71.18 -12.94 17.74
C VAL A 832 -71.46 -11.46 17.95
N GLN A 833 -72.71 -11.14 18.26
CA GLN A 833 -73.20 -9.81 18.65
C GLN A 833 -72.46 -9.28 19.87
N GLN A 834 -72.15 -7.99 19.88
CA GLN A 834 -72.41 -7.18 21.06
C GLN A 834 -72.62 -5.71 20.69
N GLU A 835 -73.44 -5.06 21.51
CA GLU A 835 -74.26 -3.90 21.24
C GLU A 835 -73.58 -2.57 21.66
N HIS A 836 -73.95 -1.50 20.96
CA HIS A 836 -74.27 -0.16 21.49
C HIS A 836 -73.15 0.79 22.02
N PRO A 837 -73.42 2.13 22.10
CA PRO A 837 -72.64 3.16 21.38
C PRO A 837 -72.10 4.27 22.32
N SER A 838 -71.91 5.50 21.80
CA SER A 838 -71.65 6.81 22.48
C SER A 838 -70.20 7.02 22.96
N GLU A 839 -69.57 8.21 22.97
CA GLU A 839 -69.90 9.60 22.59
C GLU A 839 -68.57 10.41 22.61
N LEU A 840 -68.52 11.51 21.84
CA LEU A 840 -67.83 12.79 22.11
C LEU A 840 -66.53 12.84 22.97
N LEU A 841 -65.37 13.11 22.33
CA LEU A 841 -64.57 14.35 22.41
C LEU A 841 -63.28 14.25 21.59
#